data_AF-A0A8B8D2F2-F1
#
_entry.id   AF-A0A8B8D2F2-F1
#
_cell.length_a   1.000
_cell.length_b   1.000
_cell.length_c   1.000
_cell.angle_alpha   90.00
_cell.angle_beta   90.00
_cell.angle_gamma   90.00
#
_symmetry.space_group_name_H-M   'P 1'
#
loop_
_entity.id
_entity.type
_entity.pdbx_description
1 polymer ?
#
loop_
_entity_poly.entity_id
_entity_poly.type
_entity_poly.pdbx_seq_one_letter_code
_entity_poly.pdbx_strand_id
1 'polypeptide(L)'
;MAAPVARLTPQKIYLIDNFCIICGFRFIQTVKNSDGTESCLKFLNKKLRLTADRIRLVETCIGEQIKTDAHDRGICIPCFRSAERIDVLKKDIDSRKAKMVQSYTNTSSHISLSVPSPSKFPIIKKRLIRSPSNVKPVKMQCSRAPLGTLHVHSPVQLKSFGEVTSFGGGLLVLQQSIPQNIAPKPQRTKRTLFPSSVEKAASIQNENDENVKEEEQADTRTLGKENTESCYENEVEISIFYKSGKRSRFVADPNLKTMCKAIFSEKGANKTILSVLKVTDPDEIIDTAASLVADECRSLCKRYSGSILQDRSFEGIFQFSWEKLENELQLRAPKFLHIVSHAVTDKLSTQSQRCRIQMLYSIASALHARSREMTVLQYLTGFILMNGGCTQRNIDKLAKIGVTVLSDTLHKKLANWQEYLDRELLQIKENWSQGGSLKFQIVGDNWDKNILPSYRTSQQNTLSLHLFTLIGVVDRVTPSIDHAHDDNLLNVQDMEAEKFIPSLQEQDILSKELTFLVSTALVQNIPQLMSCLGSIYPEHFDHKHSDLAGARTRQFCLGLYDCNEQKTQDVIHLLKDLSNKYVPLVDGEIKEEVFFGGDRLTDERIQCAQQAMVNSPTSIEKLEGFISKIEDFHRLMNFLEAICKLTFDTGSAKDRCTAYFFRNLLNARDVKADVKNSYRAYKKLYYTIFDGICCALFLQEMNLNSLEQQLPIPCNWETLENDEKIKWLDDISCKIVRNWFFENSDICQEMREVLTDPNHEENYWTGNYINGKFRCHFCDRSYTYIGSLQSHELKLHSHSPSPSKCSPKSKDASGDELYNYILCLFKLTALHKNLDSAVNMGDGLRSVRSAKYETPIYNKTNKTKYLIGSVHLTALACGSLPREQTERLVWNRSINISGGKNHNMALDEFVELVNRDTKATCSGYQTKDSILTHSREFPHLINATKHFDKICEVRKRKGFHKEPSYLEDVKKVSVELLQIKALQQIEGRKLECKNIVSERNPFDSCYKNLATMIHRHKPILPFRRLGNKQM
;
A
#
# COMPACT_ATOMS: atom_id res chain seq x y z
N MET A 1 -7.02 -55.19 -66.80
CA MET A 1 -6.40 -56.17 -67.72
C MET A 1 -4.91 -55.86 -67.80
N ALA A 2 -4.04 -56.89 -67.80
CA ALA A 2 -2.63 -56.78 -68.22
C ALA A 2 -2.55 -57.11 -69.73
N ALA A 3 -1.43 -57.02 -70.46
CA ALA A 3 0.00 -56.82 -70.16
C ALA A 3 0.67 -56.20 -71.44
N PRO A 4 2.01 -56.16 -71.62
CA PRO A 4 3.12 -56.43 -70.71
C PRO A 4 4.18 -55.30 -70.65
N VAL A 5 5.18 -55.48 -69.76
CA VAL A 5 6.37 -54.61 -69.66
C VAL A 5 7.47 -55.10 -70.59
N ALA A 6 8.03 -54.20 -71.42
CA ALA A 6 9.30 -54.44 -72.11
C ALA A 6 10.47 -53.93 -71.23
N ARG A 7 11.42 -54.80 -70.90
CA ARG A 7 12.69 -54.42 -70.26
C ARG A 7 13.67 -53.94 -71.32
N LEU A 8 14.34 -52.80 -71.09
CA LEU A 8 15.46 -52.36 -71.92
C LEU A 8 16.77 -52.34 -71.11
N THR A 9 17.79 -52.97 -71.71
CA THR A 9 19.15 -53.16 -71.20
C THR A 9 19.91 -51.82 -71.14
N PRO A 10 20.81 -51.58 -70.16
CA PRO A 10 21.41 -50.25 -69.96
C PRO A 10 22.27 -49.76 -71.14
N GLN A 11 22.05 -48.50 -71.53
CA GLN A 11 22.86 -47.79 -72.52
C GLN A 11 24.28 -47.51 -71.98
N LYS A 12 25.32 -47.85 -72.76
CA LYS A 12 26.69 -47.42 -72.49
C LYS A 12 26.92 -46.02 -73.07
N ILE A 13 27.32 -45.08 -72.21
CA ILE A 13 27.66 -43.69 -72.59
C ILE A 13 29.18 -43.54 -72.62
N TYR A 14 29.73 -43.10 -73.75
CA TYR A 14 31.16 -42.83 -73.91
C TYR A 14 31.51 -41.38 -73.52
N LEU A 15 32.77 -41.10 -73.19
CA LEU A 15 33.20 -39.84 -72.57
C LEU A 15 33.76 -38.82 -73.57
N ILE A 16 33.31 -37.57 -73.45
CA ILE A 16 33.97 -36.36 -73.96
C ILE A 16 33.79 -35.27 -72.88
N ASP A 17 34.87 -34.59 -72.49
CA ASP A 17 34.91 -33.76 -71.27
C ASP A 17 34.31 -32.35 -71.42
N ASN A 18 32.98 -32.27 -71.46
CA ASN A 18 32.25 -30.99 -71.53
C ASN A 18 31.10 -30.92 -70.50
N PHE A 19 31.43 -30.65 -69.23
CA PHE A 19 30.49 -30.75 -68.10
C PHE A 19 30.43 -29.52 -67.18
N CYS A 20 29.37 -29.45 -66.37
CA CYS A 20 29.13 -28.44 -65.36
C CYS A 20 29.98 -28.68 -64.10
N ILE A 21 30.79 -27.70 -63.70
CA ILE A 21 31.69 -27.80 -62.55
C ILE A 21 31.02 -28.03 -61.19
N ILE A 22 29.73 -27.72 -61.01
CA ILE A 22 29.01 -27.94 -59.74
C ILE A 22 28.23 -29.26 -59.73
N CYS A 23 27.49 -29.58 -60.79
CA CYS A 23 26.54 -30.71 -60.81
C CYS A 23 26.89 -31.83 -61.79
N GLY A 24 28.07 -31.80 -62.43
CA GLY A 24 28.51 -32.82 -63.39
C GLY A 24 27.71 -32.90 -64.70
N PHE A 25 26.65 -32.11 -64.87
CA PHE A 25 25.78 -32.15 -66.06
C PHE A 25 26.58 -31.95 -67.35
N ARG A 26 26.54 -32.92 -68.25
CA ARG A 26 27.25 -32.88 -69.54
C ARG A 26 26.46 -32.06 -70.56
N PHE A 27 27.10 -31.05 -71.13
CA PHE A 27 26.49 -30.14 -72.11
C PHE A 27 26.43 -30.72 -73.52
N ILE A 28 27.15 -31.82 -73.79
CA ILE A 28 27.06 -32.61 -75.01
C ILE A 28 26.83 -34.07 -74.59
N GLN A 29 25.84 -34.71 -75.21
CA GLN A 29 25.41 -36.07 -74.87
C GLN A 29 25.15 -36.83 -76.18
N THR A 30 25.90 -37.90 -76.42
CA THR A 30 25.67 -38.78 -77.58
C THR A 30 24.76 -39.92 -77.17
N VAL A 31 23.60 -40.02 -77.82
CA VAL A 31 22.60 -41.07 -77.60
C VAL A 31 22.65 -42.03 -78.79
N LYS A 32 22.96 -43.30 -78.52
CA LYS A 32 22.76 -44.39 -79.48
C LYS A 32 21.27 -44.77 -79.48
N ASN A 33 20.64 -44.70 -80.65
CA ASN A 33 19.27 -45.15 -80.85
C ASN A 33 19.24 -46.69 -80.97
N SER A 34 18.03 -47.28 -80.90
CA SER A 34 17.81 -48.72 -81.08
C SER A 34 18.43 -49.28 -82.35
N ASP A 35 18.51 -48.46 -83.38
CA ASP A 35 18.83 -48.84 -84.76
C ASP A 35 20.34 -48.69 -85.05
N GLY A 36 21.16 -48.55 -84.00
CA GLY A 36 22.63 -48.45 -84.06
C GLY A 36 23.18 -47.06 -84.38
N THR A 37 22.36 -46.14 -84.89
CA THR A 37 22.76 -44.76 -85.22
C THR A 37 23.09 -43.93 -83.97
N GLU A 38 24.13 -43.11 -84.06
CA GLU A 38 24.52 -42.17 -82.98
C GLU A 38 23.95 -40.77 -83.24
N SER A 39 23.28 -40.18 -82.24
CA SER A 39 22.74 -38.83 -82.31
C SER A 39 23.37 -37.94 -81.22
N CYS A 40 23.83 -36.73 -81.60
CA CYS A 40 24.59 -35.86 -80.70
C CYS A 40 23.73 -34.68 -80.20
N LEU A 41 23.24 -34.75 -78.97
CA LEU A 41 22.44 -33.71 -78.33
C LEU A 41 23.36 -32.66 -77.68
N LYS A 42 23.26 -31.40 -78.13
CA LYS A 42 24.11 -30.28 -77.68
C LYS A 42 23.30 -29.25 -76.88
N PHE A 43 23.39 -29.33 -75.55
CA PHE A 43 22.74 -28.43 -74.60
C PHE A 43 23.58 -27.19 -74.26
N LEU A 44 24.35 -26.67 -75.23
CA LEU A 44 25.27 -25.55 -75.04
C LEU A 44 24.57 -24.24 -74.65
N ASN A 45 23.29 -24.08 -75.02
CA ASN A 45 22.45 -22.97 -74.55
C ASN A 45 22.22 -22.92 -73.03
N LYS A 46 22.50 -24.02 -72.30
CA LYS A 46 22.46 -24.07 -70.84
C LYS A 46 23.84 -23.88 -70.18
N LYS A 47 24.92 -23.76 -70.98
CA LYS A 47 26.31 -23.55 -70.52
C LYS A 47 26.64 -22.07 -70.42
N LEU A 48 27.06 -21.62 -69.23
CA LEU A 48 27.74 -20.34 -69.04
C LEU A 48 29.26 -20.59 -69.12
N ARG A 49 29.95 -19.74 -69.88
CA ARG A 49 31.42 -19.67 -69.86
C ARG A 49 31.88 -19.21 -68.48
N LEU A 50 32.89 -19.89 -67.94
CA LEU A 50 33.60 -19.51 -66.73
C LEU A 50 34.47 -18.28 -67.04
N THR A 51 34.07 -17.12 -66.53
CA THR A 51 34.90 -15.91 -66.45
C THR A 51 35.48 -15.82 -65.03
N ALA A 52 36.54 -15.03 -64.83
CA ALA A 52 37.21 -14.91 -63.53
C ALA A 52 36.25 -14.57 -62.39
N ASP A 53 35.31 -13.66 -62.60
CA ASP A 53 34.32 -13.25 -61.59
C ASP A 53 33.32 -14.36 -61.25
N ARG A 54 32.94 -15.18 -62.25
CA ARG A 54 32.06 -16.33 -62.05
C ARG A 54 32.76 -17.47 -61.31
N ILE A 55 34.06 -17.66 -61.56
CA ILE A 55 34.89 -18.61 -60.80
C ILE A 55 34.94 -18.15 -59.34
N ARG A 56 35.38 -16.91 -59.08
CA ARG A 56 35.46 -16.33 -57.72
C ARG A 56 34.14 -16.41 -56.95
N LEU A 57 33.00 -16.12 -57.58
CA LEU A 57 31.69 -16.20 -56.93
C LEU A 57 31.34 -17.64 -56.55
N VAL A 58 31.63 -18.61 -57.41
CA VAL A 58 31.40 -20.03 -57.14
C VAL A 58 32.35 -20.55 -56.05
N GLU A 59 33.65 -20.25 -56.12
CA GLU A 59 34.64 -20.57 -55.08
C GLU A 59 34.20 -20.01 -53.71
N THR A 60 33.76 -18.75 -53.66
CA THR A 60 33.20 -18.10 -52.46
C THR A 60 31.93 -18.78 -51.95
N CYS A 61 31.19 -19.49 -52.80
CA CYS A 61 30.02 -20.28 -52.39
C CYS A 61 30.41 -21.64 -51.83
N ILE A 62 31.28 -22.39 -52.52
CA ILE A 62 31.62 -23.80 -52.21
C ILE A 62 32.77 -23.97 -51.20
N GLY A 63 33.66 -22.98 -51.06
CA GLY A 63 34.79 -23.01 -50.11
C GLY A 63 36.08 -23.63 -50.64
N GLU A 64 36.11 -24.06 -51.90
CA GLU A 64 37.25 -24.71 -52.56
C GLU A 64 37.73 -23.90 -53.77
N GLN A 65 39.04 -23.95 -54.07
CA GLN A 65 39.62 -23.33 -55.27
C GLN A 65 39.45 -24.23 -56.50
N ILE A 66 38.97 -23.67 -57.60
CA ILE A 66 38.70 -24.41 -58.83
C ILE A 66 39.92 -24.32 -59.75
N LYS A 67 40.71 -25.41 -59.82
CA LYS A 67 41.83 -25.53 -60.77
C LYS A 67 41.33 -25.59 -62.21
N THR A 68 41.27 -24.44 -62.89
CA THR A 68 40.74 -24.30 -64.26
C THR A 68 41.78 -24.51 -65.35
N ASP A 69 42.25 -25.75 -65.47
CA ASP A 69 42.95 -26.21 -66.68
C ASP A 69 41.93 -26.72 -67.72
N ALA A 70 42.28 -26.56 -69.00
CA ALA A 70 41.46 -26.82 -70.20
C ALA A 70 40.24 -25.88 -70.44
N HIS A 71 40.06 -25.51 -71.72
CA HIS A 71 39.07 -24.51 -72.16
C HIS A 71 37.60 -25.00 -72.19
N ASP A 72 37.36 -26.30 -71.99
CA ASP A 72 36.05 -26.93 -72.22
C ASP A 72 35.11 -26.97 -71.01
N ARG A 73 35.56 -26.58 -69.81
CA ARG A 73 34.72 -26.57 -68.60
C ARG A 73 33.69 -25.43 -68.63
N GLY A 74 32.59 -25.59 -67.90
CA GLY A 74 31.54 -24.57 -67.80
C GLY A 74 30.70 -24.72 -66.54
N ILE A 75 29.76 -23.80 -66.32
CA ILE A 75 28.73 -23.93 -65.27
C ILE A 75 27.34 -23.82 -65.90
N CYS A 76 26.36 -24.61 -65.44
CA CYS A 76 25.01 -24.53 -65.96
C CYS A 76 24.23 -23.38 -65.30
N ILE A 77 23.32 -22.75 -66.06
CA ILE A 77 22.55 -21.58 -65.59
C ILE A 77 21.86 -21.82 -64.23
N PRO A 78 21.22 -22.98 -63.94
CA PRO A 78 20.62 -23.25 -62.62
C PRO A 78 21.63 -23.26 -61.47
N CYS A 79 22.81 -23.86 -61.66
CA CYS A 79 23.85 -23.91 -60.62
C CYS A 79 24.43 -22.52 -60.35
N PHE A 80 24.67 -21.72 -61.40
CA PHE A 80 25.14 -20.35 -61.22
C PHE A 80 24.11 -19.48 -60.48
N ARG A 81 22.82 -19.56 -60.85
CA ARG A 81 21.72 -18.87 -60.14
C ARG A 81 21.51 -19.32 -58.70
N SER A 82 21.99 -20.51 -58.32
CA SER A 82 22.00 -20.94 -56.92
C SER A 82 23.20 -20.40 -56.17
N ALA A 83 24.38 -20.31 -56.80
CA ALA A 83 25.55 -19.63 -56.23
C ALA A 83 25.27 -18.13 -56.03
N GLU A 84 24.68 -17.43 -57.01
CA GLU A 84 24.27 -16.01 -56.88
C GLU A 84 23.34 -15.78 -55.68
N ARG A 85 22.38 -16.68 -55.45
CA ARG A 85 21.48 -16.61 -54.29
C ARG A 85 22.19 -16.88 -52.96
N ILE A 86 23.18 -17.77 -52.93
CA ILE A 86 24.01 -18.04 -51.74
C ILE A 86 24.89 -16.83 -51.41
N ASP A 87 25.51 -16.20 -52.41
CA ASP A 87 26.30 -14.97 -52.25
C ASP A 87 25.46 -13.80 -51.70
N VAL A 88 24.25 -13.58 -52.25
CA VAL A 88 23.30 -12.59 -51.73
C VAL A 88 22.92 -12.90 -50.27
N LEU A 89 22.61 -14.17 -49.95
CA LEU A 89 22.26 -14.56 -48.58
C LEU A 89 23.44 -14.41 -47.59
N LYS A 90 24.68 -14.70 -48.01
CA LYS A 90 25.88 -14.44 -47.19
C LYS A 90 26.02 -12.94 -46.89
N LYS A 91 25.91 -12.09 -47.91
CA LYS A 91 25.95 -10.61 -47.76
C LYS A 91 24.83 -10.08 -46.86
N ASP A 92 23.63 -10.65 -46.94
CA ASP A 92 22.50 -10.26 -46.09
C ASP A 92 22.70 -10.71 -44.63
N ILE A 93 23.24 -11.91 -44.40
CA ILE A 93 23.65 -12.41 -43.08
C ILE A 93 24.74 -11.52 -42.48
N ASP A 94 25.77 -11.15 -43.23
CA ASP A 94 26.87 -10.34 -42.72
C ASP A 94 26.46 -8.88 -42.52
N SER A 95 25.53 -8.33 -43.32
CA SER A 95 24.85 -7.05 -43.04
C SER A 95 24.06 -7.11 -41.72
N ARG A 96 23.36 -8.21 -41.45
CA ARG A 96 22.62 -8.42 -40.18
C ARG A 96 23.57 -8.60 -38.99
N LYS A 97 24.69 -9.33 -39.15
CA LYS A 97 25.75 -9.42 -38.13
C LYS A 97 26.34 -8.05 -37.84
N ALA A 98 26.68 -7.25 -38.86
CA ALA A 98 27.21 -5.91 -38.69
C ALA A 98 26.23 -5.00 -37.92
N LYS A 99 24.93 -5.03 -38.28
CA LYS A 99 23.86 -4.31 -37.56
C LYS A 99 23.69 -4.82 -36.12
N MET A 100 23.83 -6.12 -35.88
CA MET A 100 23.76 -6.71 -34.54
C MET A 100 24.96 -6.34 -33.67
N VAL A 101 26.18 -6.36 -34.24
CA VAL A 101 27.41 -5.90 -33.58
C VAL A 101 27.34 -4.41 -33.30
N GLN A 102 26.82 -3.59 -34.22
CA GLN A 102 26.64 -2.15 -34.02
C GLN A 102 25.54 -1.85 -32.98
N SER A 103 24.47 -2.66 -32.95
CA SER A 103 23.46 -2.59 -31.87
C SER A 103 24.07 -2.99 -30.52
N TYR A 104 24.97 -3.99 -30.50
CA TYR A 104 25.67 -4.42 -29.29
C TYR A 104 26.68 -3.37 -28.81
N THR A 105 27.49 -2.76 -29.67
CA THR A 105 28.42 -1.69 -29.28
C THR A 105 27.70 -0.42 -28.86
N ASN A 106 26.60 -0.04 -29.54
CA ASN A 106 25.72 1.05 -29.07
C ASN A 106 25.13 0.73 -27.68
N THR A 107 24.64 -0.49 -27.46
CA THR A 107 24.08 -0.88 -26.15
C THR A 107 25.17 -0.91 -25.08
N SER A 108 26.36 -1.42 -25.41
CA SER A 108 27.52 -1.47 -24.50
C SER A 108 28.02 -0.07 -24.13
N SER A 109 28.05 0.88 -25.08
CA SER A 109 28.44 2.27 -24.80
C SER A 109 27.41 3.02 -23.95
N HIS A 110 26.12 2.65 -24.07
CA HIS A 110 25.07 3.14 -23.18
C HIS A 110 25.03 2.47 -21.80
N ILE A 111 25.59 1.26 -21.65
CA ILE A 111 25.74 0.59 -20.34
C ILE A 111 26.92 1.17 -19.54
N SER A 112 27.95 1.71 -20.20
CA SER A 112 29.04 2.46 -19.56
C SER A 112 28.68 3.91 -19.22
N LEU A 113 27.61 4.13 -18.46
CA LEU A 113 27.27 5.45 -17.91
C LEU A 113 27.85 5.65 -16.50
N SER A 114 29.10 6.10 -16.46
CA SER A 114 29.56 6.95 -15.35
C SER A 114 28.73 8.24 -15.35
N VAL A 115 27.96 8.48 -14.29
CA VAL A 115 26.96 9.56 -14.24
C VAL A 115 27.66 10.93 -14.32
N PRO A 116 27.46 11.73 -15.39
CA PRO A 116 27.95 13.10 -15.44
C PRO A 116 27.02 13.98 -14.58
N SER A 117 27.60 14.82 -13.73
CA SER A 117 26.82 15.85 -13.00
C SER A 117 26.09 16.76 -14.00
N PRO A 118 24.80 17.09 -13.79
CA PRO A 118 24.05 17.92 -14.72
C PRO A 118 24.67 19.32 -14.83
N SER A 119 25.15 19.64 -16.04
CA SER A 119 25.58 20.99 -16.39
C SER A 119 24.37 21.93 -16.53
N LYS A 120 24.61 23.23 -16.37
CA LYS A 120 23.55 24.23 -16.19
C LYS A 120 23.03 24.73 -17.54
N PHE A 121 21.71 24.67 -17.72
CA PHE A 121 20.99 25.63 -18.58
C PHE A 121 20.32 26.71 -17.69
N PRO A 122 20.09 27.93 -18.21
CA PRO A 122 20.03 29.12 -17.37
C PRO A 122 18.70 29.29 -16.61
N ILE A 123 18.79 29.39 -15.29
CA ILE A 123 17.67 29.77 -14.41
C ILE A 123 17.50 31.29 -14.44
N ILE A 124 16.31 31.77 -14.84
CA ILE A 124 15.89 33.15 -14.61
C ILE A 124 15.70 33.37 -13.10
N LYS A 125 16.30 34.42 -12.57
CA LYS A 125 16.62 34.60 -11.15
C LYS A 125 15.38 34.67 -10.24
N LYS A 126 15.37 33.85 -9.18
CA LYS A 126 14.92 34.25 -7.82
C LYS A 126 15.82 33.57 -6.77
N ARG A 127 16.04 34.23 -5.63
CA ARG A 127 17.17 33.96 -4.72
C ARG A 127 16.94 32.79 -3.76
N LEU A 128 17.97 31.97 -3.56
CA LEU A 128 18.10 31.03 -2.43
C LEU A 128 18.75 31.73 -1.23
N ILE A 129 18.31 31.38 -0.02
CA ILE A 129 19.06 31.61 1.23
C ILE A 129 19.77 30.31 1.60
N ARG A 130 21.03 30.39 2.07
CA ARG A 130 21.91 29.24 2.32
C ARG A 130 21.65 28.56 3.67
N SER A 131 22.13 27.33 3.81
CA SER A 131 22.33 26.62 5.08
C SER A 131 23.56 25.70 4.95
N PRO A 132 24.26 25.31 6.04
CA PRO A 132 25.74 25.30 6.00
C PRO A 132 26.46 23.95 5.84
N SER A 133 27.75 24.07 5.53
CA SER A 133 28.91 23.24 5.94
C SER A 133 28.92 21.72 5.70
N ASN A 134 29.96 21.28 4.98
CA ASN A 134 30.27 19.86 4.75
C ASN A 134 30.79 19.16 6.02
N VAL A 135 30.39 17.90 6.20
CA VAL A 135 31.26 16.86 6.78
C VAL A 135 31.31 15.69 5.78
N LYS A 136 32.51 15.26 5.40
CA LYS A 136 32.69 14.11 4.49
C LYS A 136 32.86 12.83 5.31
N PRO A 137 32.18 11.71 4.98
CA PRO A 137 32.50 10.42 5.59
C PRO A 137 33.91 9.98 5.18
N VAL A 138 34.66 9.42 6.13
CA VAL A 138 36.03 8.94 5.94
C VAL A 138 36.01 7.65 5.10
N LYS A 139 36.91 7.54 4.11
CA LYS A 139 37.19 6.27 3.43
C LYS A 139 38.13 5.44 4.30
N MET A 140 37.70 4.25 4.73
CA MET A 140 38.66 3.20 5.07
C MET A 140 39.45 2.83 3.80
N GLN A 141 40.77 2.95 3.88
CA GLN A 141 41.68 2.40 2.88
C GLN A 141 41.92 0.93 3.21
N CYS A 142 41.87 0.06 2.20
CA CYS A 142 42.57 -1.23 2.26
C CYS A 142 43.73 -1.16 1.28
N SER A 143 44.90 -1.66 1.69
CA SER A 143 46.17 -1.43 1.02
C SER A 143 46.35 -2.28 -0.24
N ARG A 144 47.15 -1.77 -1.19
CA ARG A 144 47.72 -2.59 -2.26
C ARG A 144 48.77 -3.53 -1.65
N ALA A 145 48.67 -4.82 -1.95
CA ALA A 145 49.75 -5.79 -1.86
C ALA A 145 50.22 -6.17 -3.30
N PRO A 146 51.48 -6.60 -3.50
CA PRO A 146 52.07 -6.76 -4.82
C PRO A 146 51.64 -8.04 -5.55
N LEU A 147 51.96 -8.12 -6.85
CA LEU A 147 51.87 -9.37 -7.62
C LEU A 147 52.88 -10.38 -7.06
N GLY A 148 52.41 -11.56 -6.67
CA GLY A 148 53.23 -12.74 -6.40
C GLY A 148 53.04 -13.79 -7.50
N THR A 149 54.12 -14.49 -7.86
CA THR A 149 54.16 -15.46 -8.96
C THR A 149 53.35 -16.73 -8.67
N LEU A 150 52.78 -17.33 -9.72
CA LEU A 150 52.09 -18.62 -9.64
C LEU A 150 52.49 -19.46 -10.86
N HIS A 151 53.17 -20.60 -10.62
CA HIS A 151 53.69 -21.48 -11.67
C HIS A 151 52.74 -22.64 -11.99
N VAL A 152 52.91 -23.19 -13.19
CA VAL A 152 52.13 -24.26 -13.85
C VAL A 152 52.76 -25.62 -13.47
N HIS A 153 52.00 -26.72 -13.26
CA HIS A 153 51.65 -27.70 -14.30
C HIS A 153 50.50 -28.67 -13.90
N SER A 154 50.02 -29.40 -14.91
CA SER A 154 48.77 -30.17 -15.04
C SER A 154 48.85 -31.63 -14.54
N PRO A 155 47.88 -32.54 -14.83
CA PRO A 155 46.41 -32.51 -14.63
C PRO A 155 45.88 -33.77 -13.89
N VAL A 156 44.59 -33.79 -13.49
CA VAL A 156 43.87 -35.02 -13.09
C VAL A 156 42.47 -35.06 -13.74
N GLN A 157 42.00 -36.26 -14.09
CA GLN A 157 40.80 -36.50 -14.92
C GLN A 157 39.47 -36.50 -14.14
N LEU A 158 38.37 -36.26 -14.86
CA LEU A 158 37.00 -36.33 -14.38
C LEU A 158 36.46 -37.77 -14.38
N LYS A 159 35.72 -38.15 -13.33
CA LYS A 159 34.87 -39.36 -13.30
C LYS A 159 33.45 -39.04 -13.80
N SER A 160 32.75 -40.04 -14.32
CA SER A 160 31.43 -39.91 -14.96
C SER A 160 30.26 -40.37 -14.08
N PHE A 161 29.20 -39.56 -14.08
CA PHE A 161 27.73 -39.79 -13.95
C PHE A 161 27.10 -41.06 -13.28
N GLY A 162 27.84 -41.96 -12.62
CA GLY A 162 27.31 -43.22 -12.09
C GLY A 162 26.62 -43.13 -10.71
N GLU A 163 26.95 -42.13 -9.91
CA GLU A 163 26.75 -42.18 -8.45
C GLU A 163 25.48 -41.46 -7.93
N VAL A 164 24.57 -41.01 -8.81
CA VAL A 164 23.49 -40.06 -8.42
C VAL A 164 22.05 -40.62 -8.54
N THR A 165 21.75 -41.66 -9.33
CA THR A 165 20.34 -41.99 -9.69
C THR A 165 19.88 -43.47 -9.69
N SER A 166 19.77 -44.06 -8.50
CA SER A 166 18.92 -45.24 -8.19
C SER A 166 17.89 -44.80 -7.12
N PHE A 167 16.55 -44.81 -7.29
CA PHE A 167 15.59 -45.93 -7.52
C PHE A 167 15.79 -47.08 -6.50
N GLY A 168 14.82 -47.62 -5.75
CA GLY A 168 13.36 -47.38 -5.53
C GLY A 168 12.89 -48.29 -4.35
N GLY A 169 11.62 -48.49 -3.97
CA GLY A 169 10.33 -47.92 -4.41
C GLY A 169 9.13 -48.87 -4.13
N GLY A 170 8.25 -48.57 -3.15
CA GLY A 170 7.12 -49.44 -2.69
C GLY A 170 7.42 -50.20 -1.38
N LEU A 171 6.46 -50.79 -0.64
CA LEU A 171 4.98 -50.84 -0.76
C LEU A 171 4.33 -51.23 0.61
N LEU A 172 3.00 -51.15 0.71
CA LEU A 172 2.08 -51.69 1.73
C LEU A 172 1.76 -50.84 2.99
N VAL A 173 0.67 -51.22 3.64
CA VAL A 173 -0.20 -50.40 4.52
C VAL A 173 -0.60 -51.21 5.75
N LEU A 174 -0.67 -50.59 6.95
CA LEU A 174 -1.61 -51.00 8.01
C LEU A 174 -1.82 -49.93 9.10
N GLN A 175 -3.09 -49.50 9.25
CA GLN A 175 -3.77 -49.00 10.47
C GLN A 175 -3.21 -47.80 11.30
N GLN A 176 -4.02 -47.38 12.28
CA GLN A 176 -3.95 -46.09 12.98
C GLN A 176 -3.72 -46.27 14.49
N SER A 177 -2.95 -45.38 15.13
CA SER A 177 -3.22 -44.99 16.53
C SER A 177 -2.54 -43.68 16.97
N ILE A 178 -3.34 -42.89 17.69
CA ILE A 178 -3.05 -41.74 18.60
C ILE A 178 -2.32 -42.27 19.89
N PRO A 179 -1.62 -41.52 20.80
CA PRO A 179 -1.57 -40.06 21.07
C PRO A 179 -0.19 -39.38 21.41
N GLN A 180 -0.26 -38.06 21.68
CA GLN A 180 0.38 -37.26 22.77
C GLN A 180 1.92 -37.05 22.96
N ASN A 181 2.22 -35.79 23.29
CA ASN A 181 3.10 -35.25 24.35
C ASN A 181 4.27 -36.10 24.92
N ILE A 182 5.47 -35.52 24.94
CA ILE A 182 6.14 -34.98 26.15
C ILE A 182 7.48 -34.29 25.77
N ALA A 183 7.90 -33.29 26.54
CA ALA A 183 9.17 -32.55 26.40
C ALA A 183 10.18 -33.01 27.49
N PRO A 184 11.39 -32.44 27.65
CA PRO A 184 12.13 -31.48 26.82
C PRO A 184 13.56 -31.97 26.45
N LYS A 185 14.32 -31.16 25.69
CA LYS A 185 15.80 -31.31 25.61
C LYS A 185 16.48 -30.41 26.66
N PRO A 186 17.40 -30.93 27.50
CA PRO A 186 18.29 -30.10 28.30
C PRO A 186 19.40 -29.46 27.46
N GLN A 187 20.18 -28.58 28.08
CA GLN A 187 21.12 -27.66 27.44
C GLN A 187 22.58 -28.21 27.33
N ARG A 188 23.47 -27.33 26.83
CA ARG A 188 24.88 -27.10 27.22
C ARG A 188 26.05 -27.73 26.42
N THR A 189 26.56 -26.87 25.53
CA THR A 189 27.96 -26.33 25.50
C THR A 189 29.19 -27.20 25.15
N LYS A 190 29.94 -26.64 24.18
CA LYS A 190 31.42 -26.44 24.14
C LYS A 190 32.36 -27.66 24.01
N ARG A 191 33.28 -27.52 23.03
CA ARG A 191 34.72 -27.94 23.06
C ARG A 191 35.01 -29.45 23.09
N THR A 192 36.13 -29.99 22.60
CA THR A 192 37.15 -29.60 21.59
C THR A 192 37.97 -30.85 21.20
N LEU A 193 38.74 -30.74 20.10
CA LEU A 193 39.94 -31.55 19.79
C LEU A 193 39.77 -32.98 19.26
N PHE A 194 40.76 -33.32 18.42
CA PHE A 194 41.19 -34.63 17.90
C PHE A 194 41.80 -35.50 19.02
N PRO A 195 42.13 -36.80 18.83
CA PRO A 195 42.36 -37.49 17.55
C PRO A 195 41.68 -38.88 17.40
N SER A 196 42.09 -39.61 16.35
CA SER A 196 41.83 -41.03 16.16
C SER A 196 42.53 -41.90 17.22
N SER A 197 42.07 -43.15 17.39
CA SER A 197 42.81 -44.34 16.92
C SER A 197 42.37 -45.66 17.57
N VAL A 198 42.02 -46.63 16.72
CA VAL A 198 42.42 -48.06 16.82
C VAL A 198 41.82 -48.88 18.00
N GLU A 199 42.08 -50.20 17.94
CA GLU A 199 41.76 -51.29 18.88
C GLU A 199 40.38 -51.95 18.73
N LYS A 200 40.24 -53.28 18.77
CA LYS A 200 41.19 -54.45 18.76
C LYS A 200 40.34 -55.73 18.48
N ALA A 201 40.85 -56.95 18.25
CA ALA A 201 42.17 -57.51 17.96
C ALA A 201 42.02 -58.89 17.30
N ALA A 202 43.10 -59.39 16.68
CA ALA A 202 43.56 -60.80 16.68
C ALA A 202 42.62 -61.88 16.06
N SER A 203 43.11 -63.08 15.71
CA SER A 203 44.37 -63.76 16.09
C SER A 203 44.93 -64.60 14.91
N ILE A 204 46.23 -64.48 14.57
CA ILE A 204 47.35 -65.40 14.92
C ILE A 204 47.38 -66.67 14.03
N GLN A 205 48.48 -67.16 13.44
CA GLN A 205 49.87 -66.68 13.18
C GLN A 205 50.40 -67.46 11.94
N ASN A 206 51.36 -66.97 11.14
CA ASN A 206 52.83 -67.20 11.18
C ASN A 206 53.25 -68.70 11.32
N GLU A 207 54.30 -69.23 10.67
CA GLU A 207 55.45 -68.58 10.01
C GLU A 207 56.16 -69.54 9.00
N ASN A 208 56.84 -68.96 7.99
CA ASN A 208 58.13 -69.34 7.38
C ASN A 208 58.46 -70.67 6.61
N ASP A 209 59.19 -70.42 5.51
CA ASP A 209 60.41 -71.04 4.97
C ASP A 209 60.47 -72.43 4.28
N GLU A 210 60.65 -72.34 2.96
CA GLU A 210 61.65 -73.03 2.10
C GLU A 210 61.79 -74.58 2.03
N ASN A 211 61.33 -75.10 0.88
CA ASN A 211 61.98 -76.10 0.01
C ASN A 211 62.29 -77.52 0.53
N VAL A 212 61.81 -78.54 -0.22
CA VAL A 212 62.61 -79.51 -1.02
C VAL A 212 61.75 -80.75 -1.37
N LYS A 213 61.81 -81.23 -2.65
CA LYS A 213 61.24 -82.50 -3.20
C LYS A 213 59.69 -82.60 -3.25
N GLU A 214 59.02 -83.31 -4.17
CA GLU A 214 59.29 -84.00 -5.47
C GLU A 214 57.92 -84.33 -6.12
N GLU A 215 57.70 -84.65 -7.42
CA GLU A 215 58.52 -84.77 -8.64
C GLU A 215 57.64 -84.57 -9.91
N GLU A 216 58.14 -84.87 -11.12
CA GLU A 216 57.44 -85.18 -12.41
C GLU A 216 56.41 -84.16 -12.99
N GLN A 217 56.74 -83.40 -14.05
CA GLN A 217 56.71 -83.73 -15.52
C GLN A 217 55.32 -83.52 -16.18
N ALA A 218 55.16 -83.04 -17.43
CA ALA A 218 56.03 -82.36 -18.43
C ALA A 218 55.10 -81.69 -19.51
N ASP A 219 55.49 -81.04 -20.61
CA ASP A 219 56.79 -80.65 -21.20
C ASP A 219 56.63 -79.50 -22.24
N THR A 220 57.71 -78.79 -22.60
CA THR A 220 57.96 -78.05 -23.89
C THR A 220 57.00 -76.94 -24.39
N ARG A 221 57.37 -76.04 -25.33
CA ARG A 221 58.58 -75.18 -25.50
C ARG A 221 58.31 -74.09 -26.58
N THR A 222 59.12 -73.02 -26.58
CA THR A 222 59.45 -72.11 -27.71
C THR A 222 58.37 -71.34 -28.50
N LEU A 223 58.32 -70.02 -28.26
CA LEU A 223 58.55 -68.92 -29.23
C LEU A 223 58.19 -69.08 -30.73
N GLY A 224 57.32 -68.17 -31.21
CA GLY A 224 57.70 -67.24 -32.30
C GLY A 224 56.86 -67.22 -33.60
N LYS A 225 56.19 -66.09 -33.89
CA LYS A 225 56.13 -65.41 -35.21
C LYS A 225 55.34 -64.09 -35.18
N GLU A 226 55.35 -63.38 -36.32
CA GLU A 226 54.81 -62.04 -36.53
C GLU A 226 53.38 -62.04 -37.12
N ASN A 227 52.71 -60.89 -37.01
CA ASN A 227 51.70 -60.31 -37.92
C ASN A 227 50.26 -60.88 -38.06
N THR A 228 49.36 -59.89 -38.20
CA THR A 228 48.05 -59.87 -38.90
C THR A 228 46.82 -60.65 -38.39
N GLU A 229 45.73 -59.88 -38.22
CA GLU A 229 44.30 -60.25 -38.38
C GLU A 229 43.64 -61.20 -37.35
N SER A 230 42.34 -61.09 -36.99
CA SER A 230 41.26 -60.16 -37.37
C SER A 230 40.18 -60.00 -36.24
N CYS A 231 38.95 -59.61 -36.60
CA CYS A 231 37.72 -59.45 -35.78
C CYS A 231 37.33 -60.73 -35.00
N TYR A 232 36.36 -60.79 -34.08
CA TYR A 232 35.10 -60.03 -33.89
C TYR A 232 34.66 -60.01 -32.41
N GLU A 233 34.08 -58.91 -31.92
CA GLU A 233 33.44 -58.89 -30.58
C GLU A 233 32.26 -57.91 -30.41
N ASN A 234 31.75 -57.33 -31.52
CA ASN A 234 30.85 -56.16 -31.48
C ASN A 234 29.46 -56.39 -32.11
N GLU A 235 28.95 -57.62 -32.10
CA GLU A 235 27.71 -58.01 -32.79
C GLU A 235 26.59 -58.42 -31.83
N VAL A 236 25.35 -58.08 -32.20
CA VAL A 236 24.14 -58.45 -31.45
C VAL A 236 23.21 -59.20 -32.41
N GLU A 237 23.14 -60.52 -32.27
CA GLU A 237 22.19 -61.36 -33.00
C GLU A 237 20.82 -61.31 -32.31
N ILE A 238 19.82 -60.70 -32.96
CA ILE A 238 18.42 -60.85 -32.53
C ILE A 238 17.89 -62.14 -33.14
N SER A 239 17.40 -63.04 -32.29
CA SER A 239 16.83 -64.34 -32.67
C SER A 239 15.36 -64.43 -32.32
N ILE A 240 14.51 -64.66 -33.31
CA ILE A 240 13.05 -64.86 -33.13
C ILE A 240 12.70 -66.27 -33.60
N PHE A 241 12.03 -67.03 -32.73
CA PHE A 241 11.62 -68.40 -32.98
C PHE A 241 10.15 -68.44 -33.41
N TYR A 242 9.90 -68.88 -34.64
CA TYR A 242 8.56 -69.13 -35.17
C TYR A 242 8.28 -70.64 -35.18
N LYS A 243 7.01 -71.06 -35.31
CA LYS A 243 6.67 -72.47 -35.56
C LYS A 243 7.30 -73.05 -36.84
N SER A 244 7.82 -72.19 -37.71
CA SER A 244 8.58 -72.53 -38.93
C SER A 244 10.12 -72.38 -38.78
N GLY A 245 10.65 -72.35 -37.55
CA GLY A 245 12.09 -72.32 -37.25
C GLY A 245 12.65 -70.98 -36.70
N LYS A 246 13.92 -71.01 -36.29
CA LYS A 246 14.70 -69.80 -35.90
C LYS A 246 14.86 -68.89 -37.11
N ARG A 247 14.59 -67.60 -36.94
CA ARG A 247 15.07 -66.53 -37.83
C ARG A 247 15.89 -65.56 -37.01
N SER A 248 17.09 -65.24 -37.46
CA SER A 248 17.95 -64.29 -36.77
C SER A 248 18.56 -63.24 -37.70
N ARG A 249 18.96 -62.11 -37.10
CA ARG A 249 19.58 -60.99 -37.81
C ARG A 249 20.52 -60.25 -36.87
N PHE A 250 21.73 -59.97 -37.35
CA PHE A 250 22.68 -59.10 -36.67
C PHE A 250 22.26 -57.63 -36.81
N VAL A 251 22.19 -56.92 -35.69
CA VAL A 251 21.98 -55.46 -35.67
C VAL A 251 23.34 -54.79 -35.90
N ALA A 252 23.44 -53.91 -36.90
CA ALA A 252 24.68 -53.19 -37.21
C ALA A 252 24.83 -51.87 -36.41
N ASP A 253 23.75 -51.10 -36.32
CA ASP A 253 23.72 -49.77 -35.68
C ASP A 253 24.00 -49.84 -34.16
N PRO A 254 25.01 -49.12 -33.63
CA PRO A 254 25.30 -49.01 -32.20
C PRO A 254 24.13 -48.58 -31.32
N ASN A 255 23.23 -47.74 -31.84
CA ASN A 255 22.09 -47.21 -31.09
C ASN A 255 21.03 -48.30 -30.89
N LEU A 256 20.62 -48.97 -31.98
CA LEU A 256 19.74 -50.13 -31.92
C LEU A 256 20.35 -51.30 -31.12
N LYS A 257 21.67 -51.57 -31.22
CA LYS A 257 22.36 -52.55 -30.35
C LYS A 257 22.13 -52.22 -28.86
N THR A 258 22.23 -50.94 -28.49
CA THR A 258 22.07 -50.46 -27.11
C THR A 258 20.62 -50.55 -26.64
N MET A 259 19.65 -50.15 -27.48
CA MET A 259 18.22 -50.30 -27.21
C MET A 259 17.82 -51.77 -27.03
N CYS A 260 18.23 -52.65 -27.94
CA CYS A 260 17.89 -54.07 -27.85
C CYS A 260 18.53 -54.76 -26.62
N LYS A 261 19.80 -54.46 -26.29
CA LYS A 261 20.41 -54.94 -25.04
C LYS A 261 19.61 -54.49 -23.81
N ALA A 262 19.12 -53.24 -23.78
CA ALA A 262 18.33 -52.71 -22.67
C ALA A 262 16.90 -53.26 -22.59
N ILE A 263 16.30 -53.64 -23.71
CA ILE A 263 14.99 -54.34 -23.75
C ILE A 263 15.14 -55.75 -23.19
N PHE A 264 16.15 -56.51 -23.65
CA PHE A 264 16.38 -57.89 -23.20
C PHE A 264 16.89 -58.00 -21.76
N SER A 265 17.41 -56.92 -21.15
CA SER A 265 17.83 -56.93 -19.74
C SER A 265 16.72 -56.55 -18.74
N GLU A 266 15.54 -56.14 -19.23
CA GLU A 266 14.34 -55.65 -18.51
C GLU A 266 14.54 -54.42 -17.59
N LYS A 267 15.64 -54.36 -16.83
CA LYS A 267 15.96 -53.29 -15.88
C LYS A 267 16.33 -52.00 -16.61
N GLY A 268 15.39 -51.06 -16.59
CA GLY A 268 15.61 -49.69 -17.03
C GLY A 268 15.44 -49.45 -18.53
N ALA A 269 14.95 -50.44 -19.29
CA ALA A 269 14.74 -50.37 -20.74
C ALA A 269 14.25 -48.99 -21.23
N ASN A 270 13.15 -48.49 -20.66
CA ASN A 270 12.54 -47.21 -21.03
C ASN A 270 13.48 -46.01 -20.83
N LYS A 271 14.32 -45.99 -19.78
CA LYS A 271 15.32 -44.93 -19.58
C LYS A 271 16.38 -44.98 -20.68
N THR A 272 16.91 -46.17 -20.97
CA THR A 272 17.99 -46.35 -21.95
C THR A 272 17.49 -46.03 -23.36
N ILE A 273 16.30 -46.52 -23.72
CA ILE A 273 15.59 -46.16 -24.97
C ILE A 273 15.45 -44.64 -25.07
N LEU A 274 14.90 -43.97 -24.05
CA LEU A 274 14.75 -42.51 -24.06
C LEU A 274 16.10 -41.76 -24.08
N SER A 275 17.19 -42.33 -23.54
CA SER A 275 18.52 -41.73 -23.66
C SER A 275 19.15 -41.88 -25.05
N VAL A 276 18.84 -42.97 -25.75
CA VAL A 276 19.27 -43.18 -27.15
C VAL A 276 18.43 -42.30 -28.08
N LEU A 277 17.11 -42.32 -27.96
CA LEU A 277 16.21 -41.50 -28.77
C LEU A 277 16.48 -39.99 -28.61
N LYS A 278 16.84 -39.51 -27.41
CA LYS A 278 17.32 -38.12 -27.19
C LYS A 278 18.56 -37.72 -28.01
N VAL A 279 19.29 -38.69 -28.57
CA VAL A 279 20.48 -38.47 -29.41
C VAL A 279 20.20 -38.80 -30.88
N THR A 280 19.35 -39.80 -31.16
CA THR A 280 19.07 -40.26 -32.54
C THR A 280 17.85 -39.59 -33.19
N ASP A 281 16.80 -39.31 -32.42
CA ASP A 281 15.59 -38.62 -32.88
C ASP A 281 15.03 -37.73 -31.75
N PRO A 282 15.65 -36.55 -31.52
CA PRO A 282 15.17 -35.61 -30.52
C PRO A 282 13.85 -34.93 -30.92
N ASP A 283 13.56 -34.84 -32.21
CA ASP A 283 12.40 -34.11 -32.74
C ASP A 283 11.09 -34.89 -32.53
N GLU A 284 11.07 -36.22 -32.74
CA GLU A 284 9.88 -37.05 -32.44
C GLU A 284 9.54 -37.03 -30.93
N ILE A 285 10.55 -36.96 -30.06
CA ILE A 285 10.33 -36.75 -28.60
C ILE A 285 9.70 -35.39 -28.32
N ILE A 286 10.21 -34.32 -28.97
CA ILE A 286 9.72 -32.95 -28.78
C ILE A 286 8.27 -32.84 -29.26
N ASP A 287 7.94 -33.37 -30.44
CA ASP A 287 6.56 -33.37 -30.97
C ASP A 287 5.60 -34.20 -30.11
N THR A 288 6.04 -35.36 -29.60
CA THR A 288 5.26 -36.16 -28.66
C THR A 288 4.98 -35.39 -27.36
N ALA A 289 5.99 -34.75 -26.78
CA ALA A 289 5.84 -33.92 -25.57
C ALA A 289 4.97 -32.68 -25.83
N ALA A 290 5.12 -32.04 -26.99
CA ALA A 290 4.32 -30.90 -27.41
C ALA A 290 2.84 -31.28 -27.61
N SER A 291 2.55 -32.45 -28.17
CA SER A 291 1.17 -32.96 -28.30
C SER A 291 0.51 -33.17 -26.94
N LEU A 292 1.23 -33.81 -26.00
CA LEU A 292 0.73 -34.02 -24.63
C LEU A 292 0.41 -32.70 -23.90
N VAL A 293 1.29 -31.70 -24.01
CA VAL A 293 1.05 -30.35 -23.48
C VAL A 293 -0.09 -29.65 -24.22
N ALA A 294 -0.16 -29.80 -25.55
CA ALA A 294 -1.20 -29.19 -26.36
C ALA A 294 -2.59 -29.67 -25.95
N ASP A 295 -2.75 -30.94 -25.58
CA ASP A 295 -4.03 -31.53 -25.16
C ASP A 295 -4.46 -31.16 -23.74
N GLU A 296 -3.54 -31.14 -22.77
CA GLU A 296 -3.79 -30.55 -21.45
C GLU A 296 -4.27 -29.09 -21.60
N CYS A 297 -3.52 -28.28 -22.36
CA CYS A 297 -3.89 -26.90 -22.63
C CYS A 297 -5.17 -26.77 -23.45
N ARG A 298 -5.46 -27.69 -24.38
CA ARG A 298 -6.70 -27.70 -25.19
C ARG A 298 -7.92 -27.97 -24.30
N SER A 299 -7.80 -28.88 -23.34
CA SER A 299 -8.83 -29.20 -22.36
C SER A 299 -9.08 -28.02 -21.42
N LEU A 300 -8.01 -27.44 -20.86
CA LEU A 300 -8.07 -26.30 -19.96
C LEU A 300 -8.65 -25.04 -20.63
N CYS A 301 -8.26 -24.77 -21.89
CA CYS A 301 -8.70 -23.60 -22.67
C CYS A 301 -10.10 -23.70 -23.31
N LYS A 302 -10.86 -24.81 -23.11
CA LYS A 302 -12.26 -24.89 -23.57
C LYS A 302 -13.10 -23.77 -22.96
N ARG A 303 -14.10 -23.28 -23.70
CA ARG A 303 -15.11 -22.35 -23.15
C ARG A 303 -15.82 -22.99 -21.96
N TYR A 304 -16.08 -22.21 -20.92
CA TYR A 304 -16.74 -22.67 -19.70
C TYR A 304 -16.04 -23.88 -19.06
N SER A 305 -14.70 -23.95 -19.15
CA SER A 305 -13.93 -25.06 -18.55
C SER A 305 -13.91 -25.04 -17.02
N GLY A 306 -14.51 -24.03 -16.38
CA GLY A 306 -14.44 -23.80 -14.93
C GLY A 306 -13.07 -23.29 -14.46
N SER A 307 -12.16 -22.91 -15.37
CA SER A 307 -10.84 -22.42 -14.98
C SER A 307 -10.89 -21.02 -14.38
N ILE A 308 -10.11 -20.81 -13.32
CA ILE A 308 -10.09 -19.53 -12.58
C ILE A 308 -9.59 -18.36 -13.43
N LEU A 309 -8.90 -18.64 -14.54
CA LEU A 309 -8.46 -17.62 -15.49
C LEU A 309 -9.59 -17.13 -16.41
N GLN A 310 -10.70 -17.86 -16.55
CA GLN A 310 -11.90 -17.46 -17.31
C GLN A 310 -12.90 -16.66 -16.46
N ASP A 311 -12.83 -16.79 -15.13
CA ASP A 311 -13.78 -16.18 -14.20
C ASP A 311 -13.55 -14.67 -14.04
N ARG A 312 -14.11 -13.94 -15.01
CA ARG A 312 -14.14 -12.48 -15.07
C ARG A 312 -15.24 -11.88 -14.19
N SER A 313 -15.85 -12.61 -13.24
CA SER A 313 -16.74 -12.00 -12.25
C SER A 313 -15.97 -11.01 -11.34
N PHE A 314 -16.69 -10.23 -10.53
CA PHE A 314 -16.02 -9.39 -9.52
C PHE A 314 -15.33 -10.29 -8.49
N GLU A 315 -16.08 -11.26 -7.99
CA GLU A 315 -15.67 -12.25 -7.01
C GLU A 315 -14.47 -13.06 -7.53
N GLY A 316 -14.51 -13.59 -8.75
CA GLY A 316 -13.43 -14.38 -9.37
C GLY A 316 -12.11 -13.63 -9.46
N ILE A 317 -12.13 -12.37 -9.92
CA ILE A 317 -10.93 -11.53 -10.00
C ILE A 317 -10.38 -11.23 -8.60
N PHE A 318 -11.23 -10.96 -7.61
CA PHE A 318 -10.80 -10.70 -6.22
C PHE A 318 -10.49 -11.97 -5.41
N GLN A 319 -10.86 -13.15 -5.90
CA GLN A 319 -10.58 -14.46 -5.32
C GLN A 319 -9.38 -15.18 -5.95
N PHE A 320 -8.79 -14.64 -7.02
CA PHE A 320 -7.61 -15.19 -7.67
C PHE A 320 -6.43 -15.31 -6.69
N SER A 321 -5.62 -16.36 -6.84
CA SER A 321 -4.33 -16.47 -6.18
C SER A 321 -3.39 -17.39 -6.96
N TRP A 322 -2.08 -17.19 -6.79
CA TRP A 322 -1.06 -18.07 -7.39
C TRP A 322 -1.19 -19.52 -6.93
N GLU A 323 -1.57 -19.73 -5.67
CA GLU A 323 -1.86 -21.05 -5.10
C GLU A 323 -3.05 -21.73 -5.80
N LYS A 324 -4.19 -21.02 -5.96
CA LYS A 324 -5.34 -21.58 -6.69
C LYS A 324 -5.00 -21.90 -8.14
N LEU A 325 -4.23 -21.04 -8.81
CA LEU A 325 -3.79 -21.27 -10.18
C LEU A 325 -2.89 -22.51 -10.28
N GLU A 326 -1.94 -22.67 -9.36
CA GLU A 326 -1.06 -23.82 -9.34
C GLU A 326 -1.80 -25.11 -9.01
N ASN A 327 -2.71 -25.10 -8.04
CA ASN A 327 -3.54 -26.26 -7.69
C ASN A 327 -4.43 -26.68 -8.89
N GLU A 328 -4.98 -25.72 -9.64
CA GLU A 328 -5.67 -26.04 -10.91
C GLU A 328 -4.71 -26.68 -11.93
N LEU A 329 -3.50 -26.13 -12.12
CA LEU A 329 -2.52 -26.63 -13.08
C LEU A 329 -1.98 -28.02 -12.70
N GLN A 330 -1.73 -28.29 -11.41
CA GLN A 330 -1.33 -29.62 -10.93
C GLN A 330 -2.38 -30.69 -11.22
N LEU A 331 -3.68 -30.33 -11.16
CA LEU A 331 -4.79 -31.26 -11.43
C LEU A 331 -5.13 -31.39 -12.92
N ARG A 332 -4.97 -30.32 -13.72
CA ARG A 332 -5.51 -30.24 -15.09
C ARG A 332 -4.49 -30.12 -16.21
N ALA A 333 -3.28 -29.64 -15.91
CA ALA A 333 -2.19 -29.48 -16.85
C ALA A 333 -0.80 -29.79 -16.23
N PRO A 334 -0.62 -30.95 -15.56
CA PRO A 334 0.59 -31.25 -14.82
C PRO A 334 1.84 -31.37 -15.71
N LYS A 335 1.73 -31.86 -16.95
CA LYS A 335 2.88 -31.94 -17.87
C LYS A 335 3.31 -30.54 -18.30
N PHE A 336 2.36 -29.65 -18.58
CA PHE A 336 2.67 -28.26 -18.93
C PHE A 336 3.34 -27.52 -17.76
N LEU A 337 2.79 -27.64 -16.54
CA LEU A 337 3.40 -27.07 -15.33
C LEU A 337 4.83 -27.60 -15.11
N HIS A 338 5.02 -28.92 -15.24
CA HIS A 338 6.32 -29.59 -15.08
C HIS A 338 7.35 -29.16 -16.13
N ILE A 339 6.95 -28.95 -17.39
CA ILE A 339 7.87 -28.50 -18.45
C ILE A 339 8.28 -27.04 -18.23
N VAL A 340 7.33 -26.16 -17.88
CA VAL A 340 7.65 -24.74 -17.62
C VAL A 340 8.43 -24.56 -16.31
N SER A 341 8.25 -25.42 -15.30
CA SER A 341 9.04 -25.34 -14.06
C SER A 341 10.53 -25.62 -14.32
N HIS A 342 10.85 -26.62 -15.16
CA HIS A 342 12.23 -26.93 -15.56
C HIS A 342 12.86 -25.84 -16.44
N ALA A 343 12.05 -25.06 -17.17
CA ALA A 343 12.52 -23.87 -17.89
C ALA A 343 12.83 -22.67 -16.97
N VAL A 344 12.50 -22.75 -15.67
CA VAL A 344 12.67 -21.67 -14.67
C VAL A 344 13.64 -22.04 -13.55
N THR A 345 13.83 -23.33 -13.22
CA THR A 345 14.82 -23.77 -12.23
C THR A 345 15.20 -25.26 -12.37
N ASP A 346 16.50 -25.56 -12.22
CA ASP A 346 17.01 -26.93 -12.14
C ASP A 346 16.64 -27.66 -10.83
N LYS A 347 16.12 -26.93 -9.82
CA LYS A 347 15.82 -27.45 -8.48
C LYS A 347 14.45 -27.03 -7.99
N LEU A 348 13.48 -27.94 -8.14
CA LEU A 348 12.10 -27.80 -7.67
C LEU A 348 12.01 -27.49 -6.16
N SER A 349 12.85 -28.10 -5.33
CA SER A 349 12.81 -27.98 -3.86
C SER A 349 13.34 -26.65 -3.30
N THR A 350 13.92 -25.79 -4.13
CA THR A 350 14.51 -24.50 -3.72
C THR A 350 13.96 -23.32 -4.51
N GLN A 351 12.75 -23.43 -5.07
CA GLN A 351 12.14 -22.37 -5.86
C GLN A 351 11.77 -21.17 -4.97
N SER A 352 12.42 -20.01 -5.18
CA SER A 352 11.99 -18.78 -4.51
C SER A 352 10.57 -18.39 -4.95
N GLN A 353 9.78 -17.81 -4.04
CA GLN A 353 8.41 -17.36 -4.32
C GLN A 353 8.31 -16.47 -5.58
N ARG A 354 9.34 -15.66 -5.84
CA ARG A 354 9.47 -14.85 -7.06
C ARG A 354 9.52 -15.72 -8.32
N CYS A 355 10.37 -16.75 -8.34
CA CYS A 355 10.47 -17.66 -9.49
C CYS A 355 9.16 -18.45 -9.71
N ARG A 356 8.50 -18.86 -8.63
CA ARG A 356 7.19 -19.53 -8.64
C ARG A 356 6.11 -18.64 -9.28
N ILE A 357 6.04 -17.37 -8.88
CA ILE A 357 5.12 -16.39 -9.48
C ILE A 357 5.45 -16.13 -10.96
N GLN A 358 6.74 -16.01 -11.33
CA GLN A 358 7.14 -15.79 -12.73
C GLN A 358 6.78 -16.97 -13.64
N MET A 359 6.94 -18.21 -13.16
CA MET A 359 6.50 -19.44 -13.83
C MET A 359 4.99 -19.42 -14.08
N LEU A 360 4.19 -19.17 -13.04
CA LEU A 360 2.72 -19.16 -13.13
C LEU A 360 2.18 -18.02 -13.99
N TYR A 361 2.79 -16.83 -13.93
CA TYR A 361 2.48 -15.70 -14.82
C TYR A 361 2.72 -16.07 -16.30
N SER A 362 3.82 -16.78 -16.58
CA SER A 362 4.18 -17.21 -17.94
C SER A 362 3.19 -18.27 -18.46
N ILE A 363 2.80 -19.24 -17.63
CA ILE A 363 1.76 -20.22 -17.95
C ILE A 363 0.43 -19.54 -18.26
N ALA A 364 -0.05 -18.64 -17.39
CA ALA A 364 -1.31 -17.92 -17.61
C ALA A 364 -1.27 -17.04 -18.87
N SER A 365 -0.12 -16.44 -19.19
CA SER A 365 0.07 -15.65 -20.44
C SER A 365 0.02 -16.54 -21.69
N ALA A 366 0.59 -17.75 -21.65
CA ALA A 366 0.49 -18.71 -22.73
C ALA A 366 -0.94 -19.25 -22.91
N LEU A 367 -1.68 -19.47 -21.81
CA LEU A 367 -3.09 -19.87 -21.86
C LEU A 367 -3.98 -18.74 -22.42
N HIS A 368 -3.68 -17.47 -22.10
CA HIS A 368 -4.32 -16.29 -22.72
C HIS A 368 -4.12 -16.26 -24.25
N ALA A 369 -2.89 -16.53 -24.72
CA ALA A 369 -2.60 -16.61 -26.15
C ALA A 369 -3.38 -17.75 -26.86
N ARG A 370 -3.65 -18.86 -26.16
CA ARG A 370 -4.46 -19.99 -26.68
C ARG A 370 -5.97 -19.72 -26.61
N SER A 371 -6.46 -18.96 -25.63
CA SER A 371 -7.88 -18.61 -25.49
C SER A 371 -8.06 -17.22 -24.88
N ARG A 372 -8.67 -16.32 -25.67
CA ARG A 372 -8.97 -14.93 -25.27
C ARG A 372 -9.98 -14.79 -24.12
N GLU A 373 -10.50 -15.89 -23.59
CA GLU A 373 -11.34 -15.90 -22.40
C GLU A 373 -10.50 -16.03 -21.11
N MET A 374 -9.32 -16.67 -21.18
CA MET A 374 -8.32 -16.72 -20.11
C MET A 374 -7.71 -15.32 -19.92
N THR A 375 -8.27 -14.49 -19.04
CA THR A 375 -7.99 -13.04 -19.00
C THR A 375 -7.89 -12.41 -17.61
N VAL A 376 -8.20 -13.14 -16.53
CA VAL A 376 -8.18 -12.59 -15.15
C VAL A 376 -6.85 -11.90 -14.81
N LEU A 377 -5.71 -12.50 -15.20
CA LEU A 377 -4.38 -11.92 -14.98
C LEU A 377 -4.13 -10.65 -15.84
N GLN A 378 -4.62 -10.62 -17.07
CA GLN A 378 -4.57 -9.45 -17.96
C GLN A 378 -5.44 -8.29 -17.45
N TYR A 379 -6.59 -8.59 -16.83
CA TYR A 379 -7.40 -7.59 -16.11
C TYR A 379 -6.66 -7.05 -14.89
N LEU A 380 -6.14 -7.91 -14.00
CA LEU A 380 -5.36 -7.50 -12.83
C LEU A 380 -4.17 -6.60 -13.22
N THR A 381 -3.39 -7.02 -14.23
CA THR A 381 -2.28 -6.22 -14.77
C THR A 381 -2.77 -4.87 -15.33
N GLY A 382 -3.93 -4.85 -15.99
CA GLY A 382 -4.54 -3.63 -16.53
C GLY A 382 -4.99 -2.65 -15.45
N PHE A 383 -5.63 -3.13 -14.39
CA PHE A 383 -6.05 -2.30 -13.26
C PHE A 383 -4.84 -1.68 -12.53
N ILE A 384 -3.74 -2.41 -12.39
CA ILE A 384 -2.48 -1.88 -11.83
C ILE A 384 -1.90 -0.79 -12.74
N LEU A 385 -1.92 -0.98 -14.07
CA LEU A 385 -1.47 0.03 -15.03
C LEU A 385 -2.34 1.29 -14.99
N MET A 386 -3.66 1.18 -14.93
CA MET A 386 -4.58 2.31 -14.77
C MET A 386 -4.34 3.06 -13.45
N ASN A 387 -4.27 2.34 -12.34
CA ASN A 387 -4.04 2.91 -11.01
C ASN A 387 -2.65 3.59 -10.92
N GLY A 388 -1.66 3.08 -11.65
CA GLY A 388 -0.34 3.68 -11.82
C GLY A 388 -0.29 4.89 -12.77
N GLY A 389 -1.44 5.39 -13.26
CA GLY A 389 -1.50 6.55 -14.16
C GLY A 389 -1.02 6.28 -15.58
N CYS A 390 -0.97 5.02 -16.02
CA CYS A 390 -0.54 4.67 -17.37
C CYS A 390 -1.60 5.12 -18.39
N THR A 391 -1.21 5.98 -19.34
CA THR A 391 -2.10 6.47 -20.40
C THR A 391 -2.74 5.31 -21.18
N GLN A 392 -4.01 5.44 -21.57
CA GLN A 392 -4.75 4.45 -22.38
C GLN A 392 -3.92 3.92 -23.57
N ARG A 393 -3.32 4.80 -24.37
CA ARG A 393 -2.43 4.46 -25.50
C ARG A 393 -1.21 3.57 -25.14
N ASN A 394 -0.75 3.57 -23.88
CA ASN A 394 0.30 2.69 -23.40
C ASN A 394 -0.25 1.34 -22.89
N ILE A 395 -1.43 1.35 -22.27
CA ILE A 395 -2.17 0.12 -21.95
C ILE A 395 -2.45 -0.66 -23.23
N ASP A 396 -2.93 -0.01 -24.30
CA ASP A 396 -3.24 -0.67 -25.57
C ASP A 396 -1.98 -1.22 -26.29
N LYS A 397 -0.80 -0.61 -26.10
CA LYS A 397 0.48 -1.18 -26.57
C LYS A 397 0.81 -2.48 -25.84
N LEU A 398 0.58 -2.53 -24.53
CA LEU A 398 0.81 -3.72 -23.71
C LEU A 398 -0.26 -4.80 -23.98
N ALA A 399 -1.49 -4.40 -24.31
CA ALA A 399 -2.54 -5.32 -24.74
C ALA A 399 -2.22 -6.02 -26.06
N LYS A 400 -1.58 -5.32 -27.02
CA LYS A 400 -1.10 -5.91 -28.28
C LYS A 400 -0.05 -7.02 -28.12
N ILE A 401 0.57 -7.13 -26.95
CA ILE A 401 1.53 -8.20 -26.60
C ILE A 401 1.01 -9.14 -25.49
N GLY A 402 -0.30 -9.13 -25.21
CA GLY A 402 -0.95 -10.08 -24.28
C GLY A 402 -0.68 -9.85 -22.78
N VAL A 403 -0.02 -8.75 -22.42
CA VAL A 403 0.29 -8.38 -21.02
C VAL A 403 -0.95 -7.88 -20.28
N THR A 404 -1.92 -7.30 -21.00
CA THR A 404 -3.18 -6.80 -20.44
C THR A 404 -4.30 -6.83 -21.49
N VAL A 405 -5.52 -6.39 -21.15
CA VAL A 405 -6.61 -6.15 -22.11
C VAL A 405 -6.62 -4.69 -22.55
N LEU A 406 -7.36 -4.36 -23.61
CA LEU A 406 -7.50 -2.97 -24.10
C LEU A 406 -8.06 -2.04 -23.02
N SER A 407 -7.66 -0.77 -23.06
CA SER A 407 -8.11 0.25 -22.09
C SER A 407 -9.64 0.41 -22.04
N ASP A 408 -10.29 0.45 -23.21
CA ASP A 408 -11.76 0.36 -23.36
C ASP A 408 -12.39 -0.81 -22.60
N THR A 409 -11.74 -1.98 -22.63
CA THR A 409 -12.23 -3.20 -21.98
C THR A 409 -12.10 -3.09 -20.46
N LEU A 410 -11.09 -2.40 -19.94
CA LEU A 410 -10.96 -2.12 -18.52
C LEU A 410 -12.04 -1.14 -18.05
N HIS A 411 -12.24 -0.01 -18.76
CA HIS A 411 -13.29 0.96 -18.43
C HIS A 411 -14.68 0.34 -18.47
N LYS A 412 -15.02 -0.42 -19.54
CA LYS A 412 -16.30 -1.15 -19.62
C LYS A 412 -16.45 -2.16 -18.47
N LYS A 413 -15.37 -2.77 -18.00
CA LYS A 413 -15.41 -3.69 -16.86
C LYS A 413 -15.62 -2.99 -15.52
N LEU A 414 -15.02 -1.82 -15.32
CA LEU A 414 -15.16 -0.99 -14.12
C LEU A 414 -16.53 -0.30 -14.06
N ALA A 415 -17.08 0.15 -15.19
CA ALA A 415 -18.45 0.64 -15.30
C ALA A 415 -19.47 -0.45 -14.89
N ASN A 416 -19.29 -1.68 -15.36
CA ASN A 416 -20.09 -2.85 -14.97
C ASN A 416 -19.85 -3.32 -13.51
N TRP A 417 -19.05 -2.60 -12.72
CA TRP A 417 -18.79 -2.89 -11.31
C TRP A 417 -19.31 -1.80 -10.36
N GLN A 418 -19.92 -0.72 -10.85
CA GLN A 418 -20.42 0.38 -9.99
C GLN A 418 -21.44 -0.09 -8.94
N GLU A 419 -22.24 -1.13 -9.21
CA GLU A 419 -23.13 -1.77 -8.22
C GLU A 419 -22.37 -2.41 -7.04
N TYR A 420 -21.10 -2.80 -7.21
CA TYR A 420 -20.27 -3.39 -6.18
C TYR A 420 -19.48 -2.37 -5.34
N LEU A 421 -19.69 -1.07 -5.57
CA LEU A 421 -19.17 -0.02 -4.67
C LEU A 421 -19.87 -0.04 -3.32
N ASP A 422 -21.18 -0.29 -3.31
CA ASP A 422 -22.04 -0.13 -2.15
C ASP A 422 -23.09 -1.23 -1.97
N ARG A 423 -23.09 -2.31 -2.77
CA ARG A 423 -23.86 -3.54 -2.54
C ARG A 423 -23.90 -3.99 -1.07
N GLU A 424 -22.75 -4.02 -0.40
CA GLU A 424 -22.68 -4.41 1.02
C GLU A 424 -23.32 -3.35 1.95
N LEU A 425 -23.23 -2.06 1.61
CA LEU A 425 -23.86 -0.97 2.37
C LEU A 425 -25.39 -0.97 2.19
N LEU A 426 -25.88 -1.32 0.99
CA LEU A 426 -27.30 -1.49 0.69
C LEU A 426 -27.88 -2.71 1.42
N GLN A 427 -27.16 -3.83 1.44
CA GLN A 427 -27.51 -5.00 2.27
C GLN A 427 -27.57 -4.65 3.77
N ILE A 428 -26.69 -3.76 4.26
CA ILE A 428 -26.76 -3.28 5.65
C ILE A 428 -28.00 -2.39 5.84
N LYS A 429 -28.35 -1.49 4.90
CA LYS A 429 -29.62 -0.73 4.93
C LYS A 429 -30.85 -1.64 4.97
N GLU A 430 -30.90 -2.67 4.13
CA GLU A 430 -32.02 -3.61 4.05
C GLU A 430 -32.22 -4.34 5.38
N ASN A 431 -31.14 -4.88 5.95
CA ASN A 431 -31.16 -5.53 7.27
C ASN A 431 -31.52 -4.55 8.40
N TRP A 432 -30.99 -3.33 8.38
CA TRP A 432 -31.29 -2.27 9.37
C TRP A 432 -32.77 -1.86 9.30
N SER A 433 -33.35 -1.75 8.11
CA SER A 433 -34.79 -1.48 7.91
C SER A 433 -35.65 -2.59 8.54
N GLN A 434 -35.15 -3.83 8.57
CA GLN A 434 -35.78 -5.00 9.23
C GLN A 434 -35.42 -5.14 10.73
N GLY A 435 -34.73 -4.16 11.34
CA GLY A 435 -34.36 -4.17 12.77
C GLY A 435 -32.97 -4.75 13.08
N GLY A 436 -32.12 -4.96 12.07
CA GLY A 436 -30.74 -5.41 12.26
C GLY A 436 -29.88 -4.40 13.04
N SER A 437 -29.06 -4.89 13.97
CA SER A 437 -28.21 -4.07 14.86
C SER A 437 -27.00 -3.41 14.18
N LEU A 438 -26.62 -3.89 12.99
CA LEU A 438 -25.46 -3.40 12.25
C LEU A 438 -25.85 -2.20 11.40
N LYS A 439 -25.37 -1.01 11.78
CA LYS A 439 -25.76 0.28 11.21
C LYS A 439 -24.55 1.00 10.58
N PHE A 440 -24.80 2.10 9.86
CA PHE A 440 -23.75 2.88 9.21
C PHE A 440 -24.06 4.38 9.19
N GLN A 441 -23.07 5.14 8.74
CA GLN A 441 -23.09 6.59 8.55
C GLN A 441 -22.47 6.97 7.20
N ILE A 442 -22.81 8.15 6.69
CA ILE A 442 -22.19 8.75 5.50
C ILE A 442 -21.28 9.89 5.96
N VAL A 443 -20.15 10.08 5.26
CA VAL A 443 -19.24 11.21 5.49
C VAL A 443 -18.88 11.82 4.15
N GLY A 444 -18.81 13.14 4.07
CA GLY A 444 -18.48 13.84 2.83
C GLY A 444 -17.73 15.16 3.03
N ASP A 445 -17.18 15.66 1.92
CA ASP A 445 -16.40 16.89 1.83
C ASP A 445 -16.36 17.41 0.37
N ASN A 446 -16.03 18.68 0.21
CA ASN A 446 -15.99 19.36 -1.09
C ASN A 446 -14.76 18.96 -1.93
N TRP A 447 -15.00 18.68 -3.21
CA TRP A 447 -14.00 18.34 -4.20
C TRP A 447 -13.84 19.46 -5.23
N ASP A 448 -12.99 20.43 -4.91
CA ASP A 448 -12.59 21.48 -5.84
C ASP A 448 -11.47 21.01 -6.80
N LYS A 449 -11.62 21.28 -8.10
CA LYS A 449 -10.55 21.17 -9.11
C LYS A 449 -10.65 22.29 -10.16
N ASN A 450 -9.63 23.13 -10.25
CA ASN A 450 -9.48 24.07 -11.37
C ASN A 450 -8.87 23.37 -12.59
N ILE A 451 -9.57 23.46 -13.73
CA ILE A 451 -9.10 22.99 -15.04
C ILE A 451 -8.65 24.21 -15.85
N LEU A 452 -7.38 24.22 -16.23
CA LEU A 452 -6.77 25.30 -17.00
C LEU A 452 -6.89 24.99 -18.50
N PRO A 453 -7.51 25.85 -19.32
CA PRO A 453 -7.45 25.71 -20.78
C PRO A 453 -6.02 25.95 -21.27
N SER A 454 -5.65 25.31 -22.39
CA SER A 454 -4.31 25.43 -22.98
C SER A 454 -3.95 26.88 -23.38
N TYR A 455 -4.97 27.66 -23.73
CA TYR A 455 -4.89 29.11 -23.93
C TYR A 455 -6.01 29.75 -23.11
N ARG A 456 -5.68 30.76 -22.30
CA ARG A 456 -6.70 31.59 -21.64
C ARG A 456 -7.06 32.73 -22.57
N THR A 457 -8.36 32.91 -22.82
CA THR A 457 -8.90 34.02 -23.62
C THR A 457 -10.10 34.64 -22.88
N SER A 458 -10.62 35.77 -23.36
CA SER A 458 -11.86 36.36 -22.82
C SER A 458 -13.07 35.40 -22.88
N GLN A 459 -13.04 34.42 -23.80
CA GLN A 459 -14.08 33.40 -23.98
C GLN A 459 -13.75 32.07 -23.29
N GLN A 460 -12.46 31.77 -23.05
CA GLN A 460 -11.98 30.53 -22.42
C GLN A 460 -11.19 30.85 -21.15
N ASN A 461 -11.92 30.92 -20.04
CA ASN A 461 -11.38 31.12 -18.70
C ASN A 461 -11.04 29.78 -18.02
N THR A 462 -10.42 29.83 -16.83
CA THR A 462 -10.28 28.67 -15.95
C THR A 462 -11.65 28.09 -15.61
N LEU A 463 -11.89 26.81 -15.87
CA LEU A 463 -13.08 26.11 -15.43
C LEU A 463 -12.87 25.63 -13.99
N SER A 464 -13.58 26.22 -13.04
CA SER A 464 -13.62 25.70 -11.67
C SER A 464 -14.69 24.60 -11.57
N LEU A 465 -14.28 23.38 -11.23
CA LEU A 465 -15.19 22.31 -10.87
C LEU A 465 -15.35 22.29 -9.35
N HIS A 466 -16.61 22.25 -8.92
CA HIS A 466 -17.06 21.99 -7.56
C HIS A 466 -17.90 20.72 -7.63
N LEU A 467 -17.45 19.66 -6.98
CA LEU A 467 -18.10 18.35 -6.88
C LEU A 467 -18.07 17.91 -5.41
N PHE A 468 -18.75 16.83 -5.04
CA PHE A 468 -18.77 16.37 -3.64
C PHE A 468 -18.30 14.92 -3.50
N THR A 469 -17.37 14.66 -2.60
CA THR A 469 -16.89 13.30 -2.28
C THR A 469 -17.77 12.68 -1.22
N LEU A 470 -18.13 11.40 -1.38
CA LEU A 470 -18.83 10.63 -0.33
C LEU A 470 -18.14 9.31 0.00
N ILE A 471 -18.18 8.96 1.27
CA ILE A 471 -17.87 7.63 1.79
C ILE A 471 -19.03 7.13 2.66
N GLY A 472 -19.30 5.82 2.61
CA GLY A 472 -20.10 5.12 3.62
C GLY A 472 -19.17 4.43 4.62
N VAL A 473 -19.46 4.55 5.91
CA VAL A 473 -18.64 3.97 6.99
C VAL A 473 -19.54 3.16 7.92
N VAL A 474 -19.21 1.88 8.13
CA VAL A 474 -19.93 1.00 9.05
C VAL A 474 -19.50 1.29 10.47
N ASP A 475 -20.47 1.38 11.38
CA ASP A 475 -20.23 1.54 12.81
C ASP A 475 -19.46 0.33 13.37
N ARG A 476 -18.38 0.56 14.12
CA ARG A 476 -17.66 -0.51 14.86
C ARG A 476 -18.36 -0.83 16.18
N VAL A 477 -18.93 0.19 16.82
CA VAL A 477 -19.69 0.07 18.06
C VAL A 477 -21.17 0.10 17.72
N THR A 478 -21.82 -1.05 17.84
CA THR A 478 -23.28 -1.20 17.77
C THR A 478 -23.85 -1.23 19.19
N PRO A 479 -24.81 -0.36 19.55
CA PRO A 479 -25.42 -0.39 20.88
C PRO A 479 -26.12 -1.72 21.18
N SER A 480 -26.17 -2.10 22.46
CA SER A 480 -27.01 -3.19 22.95
C SER A 480 -28.46 -2.70 23.10
N ILE A 481 -29.41 -3.49 22.61
CA ILE A 481 -30.83 -3.14 22.59
C ILE A 481 -31.46 -3.40 23.98
N ASP A 482 -31.26 -2.46 24.91
CA ASP A 482 -31.98 -2.44 26.19
C ASP A 482 -33.34 -1.75 26.03
N HIS A 483 -34.39 -2.54 25.72
CA HIS A 483 -35.79 -2.07 25.65
C HIS A 483 -36.39 -1.59 27.00
N ALA A 484 -35.57 -1.41 28.05
CA ALA A 484 -36.00 -1.25 29.44
C ALA A 484 -36.25 0.21 29.87
N HIS A 485 -35.95 1.19 29.01
CA HIS A 485 -36.10 2.62 29.33
C HIS A 485 -36.75 3.39 28.18
N ASP A 486 -37.87 4.05 28.46
CA ASP A 486 -38.33 5.20 27.68
C ASP A 486 -37.31 6.33 27.86
N ASP A 487 -36.50 6.58 26.83
CA ASP A 487 -35.66 7.77 26.75
C ASP A 487 -36.57 9.01 26.61
N ASN A 488 -36.88 9.65 27.74
CA ASN A 488 -37.49 10.99 27.76
C ASN A 488 -36.52 11.99 27.11
N LEU A 489 -36.64 12.16 25.79
CA LEU A 489 -35.79 13.04 24.98
C LEU A 489 -35.80 14.45 25.57
N LEU A 490 -34.61 14.97 25.84
CA LEU A 490 -34.46 16.31 26.41
C LEU A 490 -34.75 17.35 25.32
N ASN A 491 -35.80 18.14 25.52
CA ASN A 491 -36.01 19.36 24.75
C ASN A 491 -34.78 20.27 24.93
N VAL A 492 -33.96 20.38 23.89
CA VAL A 492 -32.67 21.08 23.89
C VAL A 492 -32.79 22.54 24.33
N GLN A 493 -33.95 23.15 24.10
CA GLN A 493 -34.21 24.53 24.51
C GLN A 493 -34.19 24.70 26.04
N ASP A 494 -34.58 23.64 26.76
CA ASP A 494 -34.69 23.60 28.23
C ASP A 494 -33.36 23.13 28.89
N MET A 495 -32.34 22.77 28.09
CA MET A 495 -30.99 22.57 28.62
C MET A 495 -30.39 23.89 29.09
N GLU A 496 -30.04 24.00 30.37
CA GLU A 496 -29.32 25.17 30.92
C GLU A 496 -28.00 25.48 30.17
N ALA A 497 -27.57 26.74 30.20
CA ALA A 497 -26.37 27.18 29.48
C ALA A 497 -25.09 26.54 30.02
N GLU A 498 -25.02 26.23 31.32
CA GLU A 498 -23.85 25.60 31.92
C GLU A 498 -23.58 24.17 31.40
N LYS A 499 -24.59 23.46 30.87
CA LYS A 499 -24.41 22.12 30.28
C LYS A 499 -23.53 22.11 29.03
N PHE A 500 -23.22 23.29 28.46
CA PHE A 500 -22.33 23.49 27.32
C PHE A 500 -20.89 23.86 27.71
N ILE A 501 -20.60 24.05 29.00
CA ILE A 501 -19.24 24.12 29.55
C ILE A 501 -18.95 22.88 30.42
N PRO A 502 -17.70 22.63 30.84
CA PRO A 502 -17.37 21.48 31.67
C PRO A 502 -17.92 21.60 33.11
N SER A 503 -18.44 20.50 33.65
CA SER A 503 -18.74 20.35 35.07
C SER A 503 -17.52 19.89 35.88
N LEU A 504 -17.59 19.98 37.21
CA LEU A 504 -16.56 19.45 38.13
C LEU A 504 -16.27 17.96 37.90
N GLN A 505 -17.30 17.14 37.70
CA GLN A 505 -17.15 15.70 37.42
C GLN A 505 -16.39 15.47 36.11
N GLU A 506 -16.61 16.32 35.12
CA GLU A 506 -15.88 16.28 33.84
C GLU A 506 -14.45 16.81 33.96
N GLN A 507 -14.17 17.64 34.97
CA GLN A 507 -12.82 18.08 35.36
C GLN A 507 -12.04 16.92 36.02
N ASP A 508 -12.67 16.15 36.92
CA ASP A 508 -12.06 14.97 37.55
C ASP A 508 -11.69 13.88 36.53
N ILE A 509 -12.53 13.67 35.50
CA ILE A 509 -12.21 12.75 34.41
C ILE A 509 -11.05 13.29 33.56
N LEU A 510 -11.08 14.58 33.19
CA LEU A 510 -9.96 15.22 32.48
C LEU A 510 -8.65 15.10 33.28
N SER A 511 -8.68 15.21 34.60
CA SER A 511 -7.48 15.05 35.43
C SER A 511 -6.81 13.68 35.24
N LYS A 512 -7.57 12.59 35.08
CA LYS A 512 -7.01 11.25 34.85
C LYS A 512 -6.38 11.13 33.46
N GLU A 513 -7.02 11.71 32.46
CA GLU A 513 -6.54 11.71 31.08
C GLU A 513 -5.28 12.58 30.89
N LEU A 514 -5.22 13.73 31.58
CA LEU A 514 -4.04 14.58 31.59
C LEU A 514 -2.88 13.95 32.38
N THR A 515 -3.15 13.24 33.48
CA THR A 515 -2.15 12.43 34.19
C THR A 515 -1.50 11.42 33.24
N PHE A 516 -2.33 10.67 32.50
CA PHE A 516 -1.84 9.73 31.48
C PHE A 516 -0.99 10.43 30.40
N LEU A 517 -1.40 11.61 29.91
CA LEU A 517 -0.63 12.36 28.91
C LEU A 517 0.71 12.90 29.44
N VAL A 518 0.75 13.35 30.70
CA VAL A 518 1.98 13.81 31.36
C VAL A 518 2.91 12.62 31.60
N SER A 519 2.42 11.51 32.17
CA SER A 519 3.20 10.28 32.35
C SER A 519 3.75 9.75 31.02
N THR A 520 2.93 9.71 29.96
CA THR A 520 3.35 9.33 28.61
C THR A 520 4.48 10.24 28.11
N ALA A 521 4.35 11.56 28.26
CA ALA A 521 5.38 12.52 27.86
C ALA A 521 6.69 12.33 28.65
N LEU A 522 6.61 12.02 29.95
CA LEU A 522 7.75 11.79 30.82
C LEU A 522 8.47 10.48 30.48
N VAL A 523 7.75 9.37 30.30
CA VAL A 523 8.35 8.09 29.86
C VAL A 523 9.02 8.25 28.50
N GLN A 524 8.38 8.94 27.54
CA GLN A 524 8.91 9.11 26.19
C GLN A 524 10.15 10.03 26.11
N ASN A 525 10.29 11.01 27.02
CA ASN A 525 11.32 12.04 26.91
C ASN A 525 12.39 12.03 28.03
N ILE A 526 12.24 11.21 29.08
CA ILE A 526 13.25 11.03 30.14
C ILE A 526 13.88 9.64 30.00
N PRO A 527 15.16 9.50 29.57
CA PRO A 527 15.76 8.20 29.27
C PRO A 527 15.76 7.20 30.43
N GLN A 528 15.85 7.67 31.67
CA GLN A 528 15.76 6.82 32.87
C GLN A 528 14.35 6.23 33.06
N LEU A 529 13.29 7.02 32.82
CA LEU A 529 11.91 6.51 32.85
C LEU A 529 11.64 5.58 31.66
N MET A 530 12.13 5.90 30.46
CA MET A 530 12.08 4.98 29.32
C MET A 530 12.71 3.63 29.64
N SER A 531 13.85 3.60 30.36
CA SER A 531 14.54 2.34 30.68
C SER A 531 13.86 1.48 31.74
N CYS A 532 13.05 2.06 32.64
CA CYS A 532 12.40 1.31 33.73
C CYS A 532 10.87 1.16 33.59
N LEU A 533 10.21 2.02 32.82
CA LEU A 533 8.75 2.03 32.59
C LEU A 533 8.37 1.83 31.12
N GLY A 534 9.27 2.06 30.16
CA GLY A 534 8.94 2.09 28.71
C GLY A 534 8.42 0.77 28.11
N SER A 535 8.56 -0.36 28.82
CA SER A 535 8.02 -1.67 28.43
C SER A 535 6.75 -2.08 29.19
N ILE A 536 6.31 -1.29 30.18
CA ILE A 536 5.15 -1.61 31.04
C ILE A 536 4.10 -0.49 31.11
N TYR A 537 4.47 0.78 30.90
CA TYR A 537 3.52 1.88 30.90
C TYR A 537 2.58 1.77 29.69
N PRO A 538 1.24 1.88 29.86
CA PRO A 538 0.30 1.64 28.79
C PRO A 538 0.43 2.66 27.63
N GLU A 539 0.50 2.18 26.39
CA GLU A 539 0.42 3.05 25.20
C GLU A 539 -1.01 3.59 24.96
N HIS A 540 -2.03 3.01 25.60
CA HIS A 540 -3.44 3.27 25.34
C HIS A 540 -4.17 3.52 26.66
N PHE A 541 -4.97 4.59 26.70
CA PHE A 541 -5.86 4.88 27.81
C PHE A 541 -7.13 4.04 27.65
N ASP A 542 -7.39 3.08 28.54
CA ASP A 542 -8.54 2.17 28.37
C ASP A 542 -9.89 2.85 28.70
N HIS A 543 -10.88 2.57 27.85
CA HIS A 543 -12.23 3.13 27.83
C HIS A 543 -13.26 2.04 27.44
N LYS A 544 -14.57 2.35 27.49
CA LYS A 544 -15.70 1.40 27.34
C LYS A 544 -15.56 0.39 26.17
N HIS A 545 -14.96 0.83 25.06
CA HIS A 545 -14.84 0.08 23.80
C HIS A 545 -13.39 0.02 23.27
N SER A 546 -12.41 -0.07 24.18
CA SER A 546 -10.98 -0.19 23.83
C SER A 546 -10.62 -1.49 23.10
N ASP A 547 -11.46 -2.52 23.20
CA ASP A 547 -11.40 -3.74 22.39
C ASP A 547 -11.70 -3.44 20.91
N LEU A 548 -12.81 -2.73 20.64
CA LEU A 548 -13.26 -2.35 19.30
C LEU A 548 -12.45 -1.19 18.69
N ALA A 549 -11.74 -0.41 19.51
CA ALA A 549 -10.79 0.61 19.08
C ALA A 549 -9.68 0.10 18.16
N GLY A 550 -9.29 -1.18 18.30
CA GLY A 550 -8.27 -1.82 17.48
C GLY A 550 -8.80 -2.54 16.22
N ALA A 551 -10.12 -2.69 16.08
CA ALA A 551 -10.73 -3.39 14.95
C ALA A 551 -10.69 -2.56 13.66
N ARG A 552 -10.50 -3.22 12.51
CA ARG A 552 -10.60 -2.53 11.21
C ARG A 552 -12.03 -2.10 10.93
N THR A 553 -12.19 -0.87 10.48
CA THR A 553 -13.46 -0.31 10.04
C THR A 553 -13.76 -0.79 8.61
N ARG A 554 -15.03 -1.08 8.30
CA ARG A 554 -15.47 -1.28 6.91
C ARG A 554 -15.88 0.07 6.32
N GLN A 555 -15.29 0.47 5.20
CA GLN A 555 -15.59 1.72 4.52
C GLN A 555 -15.70 1.55 2.99
N PHE A 556 -16.63 2.28 2.41
CA PHE A 556 -16.99 2.23 0.98
C PHE A 556 -16.82 3.62 0.39
N CYS A 557 -15.95 3.78 -0.60
CA CYS A 557 -15.78 5.05 -1.32
C CYS A 557 -16.86 5.12 -2.40
N LEU A 558 -17.83 6.03 -2.26
CA LEU A 558 -19.02 6.09 -3.10
C LEU A 558 -18.81 6.91 -4.40
N GLY A 559 -17.60 7.45 -4.58
CA GLY A 559 -17.20 8.27 -5.72
C GLY A 559 -17.51 9.76 -5.53
N LEU A 560 -17.46 10.51 -6.64
CA LEU A 560 -17.85 11.91 -6.71
C LEU A 560 -19.32 12.04 -7.15
N TYR A 561 -19.97 13.05 -6.61
CA TYR A 561 -21.34 13.47 -6.92
C TYR A 561 -21.34 14.87 -7.51
N ASP A 562 -22.31 15.14 -8.37
CA ASP A 562 -22.51 16.47 -8.97
C ASP A 562 -23.26 17.39 -8.00
N CYS A 563 -22.52 17.91 -7.03
CA CYS A 563 -23.04 18.86 -6.05
C CYS A 563 -21.99 19.94 -5.79
N ASN A 564 -22.37 21.20 -5.97
CA ASN A 564 -21.64 22.34 -5.42
C ASN A 564 -22.26 22.72 -4.07
N GLU A 565 -21.59 22.36 -2.98
CA GLU A 565 -22.05 22.60 -1.59
C GLU A 565 -22.35 24.07 -1.26
N GLN A 566 -21.82 25.02 -2.03
CA GLN A 566 -22.09 26.45 -1.85
C GLN A 566 -23.51 26.84 -2.27
N LYS A 567 -24.21 25.99 -3.04
CA LYS A 567 -25.61 26.18 -3.46
C LYS A 567 -26.52 25.23 -2.70
N THR A 568 -27.49 25.78 -1.99
CA THR A 568 -28.48 24.98 -1.25
C THR A 568 -29.29 24.05 -2.16
N GLN A 569 -29.57 24.43 -3.41
CA GLN A 569 -30.33 23.58 -4.35
C GLN A 569 -29.57 22.31 -4.73
N ASP A 570 -28.28 22.41 -5.07
CA ASP A 570 -27.43 21.25 -5.39
C ASP A 570 -27.34 20.30 -4.17
N VAL A 571 -27.26 20.84 -2.95
CA VAL A 571 -27.28 20.06 -1.69
C VAL A 571 -28.65 19.40 -1.43
N ILE A 572 -29.76 20.06 -1.75
CA ILE A 572 -31.11 19.46 -1.67
C ILE A 572 -31.23 18.28 -2.63
N HIS A 573 -30.75 18.42 -3.88
CA HIS A 573 -30.74 17.31 -4.83
C HIS A 573 -29.89 16.13 -4.34
N LEU A 574 -28.66 16.41 -3.87
CA LEU A 574 -27.79 15.40 -3.30
C LEU A 574 -28.47 14.65 -2.14
N LEU A 575 -29.06 15.38 -1.19
CA LEU A 575 -29.71 14.76 -0.03
C LEU A 575 -30.95 13.94 -0.44
N LYS A 576 -31.74 14.35 -1.44
CA LYS A 576 -32.87 13.53 -1.95
C LYS A 576 -32.39 12.21 -2.56
N ASP A 577 -31.37 12.25 -3.40
CA ASP A 577 -30.79 11.04 -4.00
C ASP A 577 -30.24 10.08 -2.94
N LEU A 578 -29.56 10.63 -1.92
CA LEU A 578 -29.01 9.86 -0.80
C LEU A 578 -30.08 9.35 0.16
N SER A 579 -31.19 10.07 0.37
CA SER A 579 -32.30 9.59 1.20
C SER A 579 -32.95 8.37 0.57
N ASN A 580 -33.31 8.46 -0.72
CA ASN A 580 -33.85 7.34 -1.48
C ASN A 580 -32.90 6.12 -1.44
N LYS A 581 -31.58 6.36 -1.64
CA LYS A 581 -30.61 5.27 -1.72
C LYS A 581 -30.22 4.67 -0.36
N TYR A 582 -29.86 5.47 0.64
CA TYR A 582 -29.16 5.01 1.85
C TYR A 582 -29.90 5.14 3.17
N VAL A 583 -30.98 5.93 3.29
CA VAL A 583 -31.77 5.98 4.53
C VAL A 583 -32.64 4.72 4.64
N PRO A 584 -32.70 4.03 5.79
CA PRO A 584 -33.60 2.88 5.99
C PRO A 584 -35.05 3.34 6.08
N LEU A 585 -35.94 2.68 5.31
CA LEU A 585 -37.34 3.05 5.19
C LEU A 585 -38.23 1.83 5.47
N VAL A 586 -39.38 2.06 6.10
CA VAL A 586 -40.46 1.07 6.28
C VAL A 586 -41.77 1.72 5.86
N ASP A 587 -42.50 1.09 4.95
CA ASP A 587 -43.78 1.56 4.38
C ASP A 587 -43.76 3.00 3.81
N GLY A 588 -42.56 3.49 3.45
CA GLY A 588 -42.30 4.84 2.92
C GLY A 588 -41.80 5.85 3.95
N GLU A 589 -41.96 5.56 5.24
CA GLU A 589 -41.49 6.40 6.34
C GLU A 589 -40.06 6.06 6.79
N ILE A 590 -39.40 7.01 7.44
CA ILE A 590 -38.02 6.86 7.94
C ILE A 590 -38.01 5.92 9.15
N LYS A 591 -37.20 4.85 9.09
CA LYS A 591 -37.09 3.87 10.17
C LYS A 591 -36.12 4.29 11.27
N GLU A 592 -35.01 4.89 10.88
CA GLU A 592 -34.00 5.50 11.75
C GLU A 592 -33.14 6.42 10.85
N GLU A 593 -32.65 7.53 11.41
CA GLU A 593 -31.84 8.49 10.68
C GLU A 593 -30.38 8.01 10.50
N VAL A 594 -29.79 8.41 9.37
CA VAL A 594 -28.37 8.15 9.06
C VAL A 594 -27.56 9.37 9.48
N PHE A 595 -26.46 9.18 10.22
CA PHE A 595 -25.55 10.30 10.48
C PHE A 595 -24.83 10.72 9.20
N PHE A 596 -24.79 12.02 8.95
CA PHE A 596 -24.02 12.64 7.87
C PHE A 596 -22.90 13.50 8.47
N GLY A 597 -21.68 12.96 8.45
CA GLY A 597 -20.47 13.64 8.89
C GLY A 597 -19.86 14.54 7.82
N GLY A 598 -19.20 15.61 8.24
CA GLY A 598 -18.34 16.43 7.40
C GLY A 598 -17.60 17.50 8.20
N ASP A 599 -16.97 18.44 7.49
CA ASP A 599 -16.44 19.64 8.14
C ASP A 599 -17.57 20.55 8.67
N ARG A 600 -17.21 21.67 9.33
CA ARG A 600 -18.21 22.61 9.83
C ARG A 600 -18.99 23.32 8.72
N LEU A 601 -18.43 23.53 7.53
CA LEU A 601 -19.16 24.10 6.40
C LEU A 601 -20.21 23.10 5.89
N THR A 602 -19.83 21.85 5.69
CA THR A 602 -20.71 20.73 5.29
C THR A 602 -21.92 20.61 6.22
N ASP A 603 -21.72 20.57 7.53
CA ASP A 603 -22.79 20.55 8.54
C ASP A 603 -23.71 21.79 8.43
N GLU A 604 -23.17 22.97 8.07
CA GLU A 604 -23.97 24.18 7.87
C GLU A 604 -24.82 24.11 6.60
N ARG A 605 -24.31 23.49 5.53
CA ARG A 605 -25.02 23.33 4.25
C ARG A 605 -26.18 22.35 4.36
N ILE A 606 -26.00 21.23 5.06
CA ILE A 606 -27.04 20.23 5.28
C ILE A 606 -28.19 20.83 6.12
N GLN A 607 -27.86 21.51 7.23
CA GLN A 607 -28.85 22.25 8.04
C GLN A 607 -29.60 23.31 7.22
N CYS A 608 -28.92 24.04 6.32
CA CYS A 608 -29.57 24.99 5.43
C CYS A 608 -30.52 24.32 4.41
N ALA A 609 -30.19 23.14 3.89
CA ALA A 609 -31.08 22.37 3.02
C ALA A 609 -32.32 21.85 3.78
N GLN A 610 -32.12 21.27 4.96
CA GLN A 610 -33.21 20.81 5.85
C GLN A 610 -34.09 21.95 6.35
N GLN A 611 -33.55 23.17 6.47
CA GLN A 611 -34.31 24.38 6.79
C GLN A 611 -35.09 24.92 5.59
N ALA A 612 -34.56 24.82 4.37
CA ALA A 612 -35.26 25.22 3.14
C ALA A 612 -36.43 24.27 2.81
N MET A 613 -36.26 22.97 3.09
CA MET A 613 -37.27 21.94 2.83
C MET A 613 -38.32 21.77 3.95
N VAL A 614 -38.29 22.58 5.02
CA VAL A 614 -39.13 22.41 6.23
C VAL A 614 -40.64 22.36 5.96
N ASN A 615 -41.12 23.06 4.93
CA ASN A 615 -42.54 23.14 4.56
C ASN A 615 -43.03 21.97 3.67
N SER A 616 -42.20 20.96 3.42
CA SER A 616 -42.60 19.77 2.65
C SER A 616 -43.53 18.87 3.48
N PRO A 617 -44.46 18.11 2.87
CA PRO A 617 -45.40 17.27 3.62
C PRO A 617 -44.72 16.19 4.46
N THR A 618 -43.87 15.36 3.86
CA THR A 618 -43.29 14.16 4.50
C THR A 618 -41.88 14.42 5.07
N SER A 619 -41.48 13.67 6.08
CA SER A 619 -40.16 13.83 6.70
C SER A 619 -38.99 13.44 5.77
N ILE A 620 -39.21 12.51 4.84
CA ILE A 620 -38.24 12.23 3.76
C ILE A 620 -38.07 13.43 2.81
N GLU A 621 -39.14 14.15 2.44
CA GLU A 621 -39.02 15.35 1.61
C GLU A 621 -38.42 16.55 2.35
N LYS A 622 -38.67 16.66 3.66
CA LYS A 622 -38.01 17.61 4.58
C LYS A 622 -36.51 17.33 4.77
N LEU A 623 -36.00 16.22 4.21
CA LEU A 623 -34.63 15.71 4.33
C LEU A 623 -34.24 15.28 5.76
N GLU A 624 -35.23 14.89 6.58
CA GLU A 624 -35.04 14.52 7.99
C GLU A 624 -34.45 13.11 8.16
N GLY A 625 -34.25 12.35 7.08
CA GLY A 625 -33.55 11.06 7.12
C GLY A 625 -32.05 11.13 7.46
N PHE A 626 -31.49 12.35 7.60
CA PHE A 626 -30.07 12.57 7.91
C PHE A 626 -29.88 13.47 9.14
N ILE A 627 -29.11 13.03 10.14
CA ILE A 627 -28.64 13.91 11.23
C ILE A 627 -27.25 14.41 10.86
N SER A 628 -27.08 15.72 10.66
CA SER A 628 -25.76 16.30 10.34
C SER A 628 -24.87 16.30 11.57
N LYS A 629 -23.56 16.09 11.40
CA LYS A 629 -22.57 16.23 12.47
C LYS A 629 -21.25 16.80 11.97
N ILE A 630 -20.60 17.60 12.82
CA ILE A 630 -19.20 18.01 12.65
C ILE A 630 -18.26 16.84 12.97
N GLU A 631 -17.21 16.68 12.17
CA GLU A 631 -16.14 15.70 12.36
C GLU A 631 -14.84 16.30 12.96
N ASP A 632 -13.94 15.43 13.40
CA ASP A 632 -12.90 15.79 14.36
C ASP A 632 -11.58 16.35 13.77
N PHE A 633 -11.26 16.14 12.48
CA PHE A 633 -10.01 16.68 11.89
C PHE A 633 -10.06 18.19 11.72
N HIS A 634 -11.09 18.71 11.04
CA HIS A 634 -11.24 20.15 10.87
C HIS A 634 -11.49 20.87 12.19
N ARG A 635 -12.12 20.21 13.15
CA ARG A 635 -12.24 20.66 14.54
C ARG A 635 -10.87 20.78 15.21
N LEU A 636 -10.05 19.72 15.22
CA LEU A 636 -8.66 19.73 15.72
C LEU A 636 -7.80 20.84 15.11
N MET A 637 -7.91 21.05 13.79
CA MET A 637 -7.19 22.11 13.07
C MET A 637 -7.62 23.51 13.54
N ASN A 638 -8.92 23.74 13.71
CA ASN A 638 -9.44 25.05 14.11
C ASN A 638 -9.28 25.30 15.62
N PHE A 639 -9.21 24.26 16.46
CA PHE A 639 -8.79 24.38 17.86
C PHE A 639 -7.34 24.83 17.96
N LEU A 640 -6.42 24.21 17.20
CA LEU A 640 -5.02 24.65 17.19
C LEU A 640 -4.85 26.07 16.63
N GLU A 641 -5.67 26.48 15.65
CA GLU A 641 -5.71 27.87 15.18
C GLU A 641 -6.25 28.85 16.24
N ALA A 642 -7.24 28.43 17.04
CA ALA A 642 -7.73 29.21 18.19
C ALA A 642 -6.65 29.36 19.28
N ILE A 643 -5.90 28.30 19.55
CA ILE A 643 -4.75 28.33 20.47
C ILE A 643 -3.66 29.26 19.92
N CYS A 644 -3.30 29.14 18.65
CA CYS A 644 -2.29 30.01 18.02
C CYS A 644 -2.69 31.49 18.04
N LYS A 645 -3.99 31.82 17.89
CA LYS A 645 -4.50 33.20 18.06
C LYS A 645 -4.23 33.79 19.46
N LEU A 646 -4.08 32.95 20.48
CA LEU A 646 -3.79 33.38 21.86
C LEU A 646 -2.28 33.36 22.17
N THR A 647 -1.51 32.46 21.54
CA THR A 647 -0.13 32.15 22.00
C THR A 647 0.98 32.33 20.96
N PHE A 648 0.70 32.66 19.69
CA PHE A 648 1.69 32.71 18.61
C PHE A 648 1.63 34.02 17.79
N ASP A 649 2.56 34.93 18.06
CA ASP A 649 2.75 36.18 17.32
C ASP A 649 4.22 36.35 16.89
N THR A 650 4.47 36.92 15.71
CA THR A 650 5.82 37.12 15.18
C THR A 650 6.69 38.09 15.99
N GLY A 651 6.07 39.01 16.73
CA GLY A 651 6.73 39.96 17.62
C GLY A 651 7.33 39.31 18.86
N SER A 652 6.81 38.16 19.31
CA SER A 652 7.34 37.43 20.46
C SER A 652 8.67 36.69 20.17
N ALA A 653 9.31 36.95 19.03
CA ALA A 653 10.56 36.33 18.61
C ALA A 653 11.75 36.52 19.57
N LYS A 654 11.73 37.59 20.38
CA LYS A 654 12.72 37.86 21.43
C LYS A 654 12.28 37.35 22.80
N ASP A 655 10.98 37.20 23.02
CA ASP A 655 10.41 36.74 24.29
C ASP A 655 10.74 35.25 24.47
N ARG A 656 11.80 34.97 25.25
CA ARG A 656 12.28 33.60 25.50
C ARG A 656 11.15 32.73 26.04
N CYS A 657 11.16 31.47 25.63
CA CYS A 657 10.13 30.46 25.90
C CYS A 657 8.71 30.75 25.36
N THR A 658 8.48 31.78 24.53
CA THR A 658 7.23 31.85 23.76
C THR A 658 7.21 30.85 22.60
N ALA A 659 6.02 30.49 22.11
CA ALA A 659 5.86 29.53 21.01
C ALA A 659 6.57 29.98 19.72
N TYR A 660 6.61 31.29 19.42
CA TYR A 660 7.36 31.80 18.26
C TYR A 660 8.88 31.81 18.51
N PHE A 661 9.34 32.06 19.73
CA PHE A 661 10.74 31.86 20.11
C PHE A 661 11.16 30.40 19.95
N PHE A 662 10.41 29.44 20.51
CA PHE A 662 10.69 28.01 20.38
C PHE A 662 10.66 27.54 18.91
N ARG A 663 9.73 28.04 18.10
CA ARG A 663 9.72 27.81 16.64
C ARG A 663 11.05 28.17 15.98
N ASN A 664 11.68 29.25 16.42
CA ASN A 664 12.97 29.70 15.87
C ASN A 664 14.15 28.90 16.46
N LEU A 665 14.15 28.62 17.78
CA LEU A 665 15.14 27.78 18.48
C LEU A 665 15.24 26.38 17.85
N LEU A 666 14.09 25.75 17.60
CA LEU A 666 13.97 24.43 16.99
C LEU A 666 14.11 24.48 15.45
N ASN A 667 14.26 25.67 14.86
CA ASN A 667 14.39 25.89 13.42
C ASN A 667 13.22 25.26 12.60
N ALA A 668 12.00 25.31 13.15
CA ALA A 668 10.78 24.75 12.55
C ALA A 668 10.24 25.66 11.41
N ARG A 669 10.94 25.62 10.27
CA ARG A 669 10.67 26.45 9.07
C ARG A 669 9.42 26.03 8.30
N ASP A 670 8.91 24.84 8.56
CA ASP A 670 7.64 24.28 8.07
C ASP A 670 6.42 24.84 8.79
N VAL A 671 6.59 25.42 9.99
CA VAL A 671 5.62 26.32 10.62
C VAL A 671 5.62 27.65 9.85
N LYS A 672 4.49 27.92 9.18
CA LYS A 672 4.21 29.06 8.28
C LYS A 672 2.93 29.77 8.73
N ALA A 673 2.68 30.98 8.24
CA ALA A 673 1.62 31.88 8.76
C ALA A 673 0.18 31.33 8.87
N ASP A 674 -0.20 30.30 8.10
CA ASP A 674 -1.53 29.68 8.20
C ASP A 674 -1.45 28.29 8.83
N VAL A 675 -2.10 28.14 9.99
CA VAL A 675 -2.18 26.90 10.75
C VAL A 675 -2.84 25.77 9.95
N LYS A 676 -3.82 26.06 9.08
CA LYS A 676 -4.49 25.00 8.29
C LYS A 676 -3.53 24.38 7.28
N ASN A 677 -2.79 25.23 6.57
CA ASN A 677 -1.80 24.83 5.58
C ASN A 677 -0.51 24.22 6.18
N SER A 678 -0.30 24.36 7.49
CA SER A 678 0.88 23.83 8.22
C SER A 678 0.50 23.01 9.48
N TYR A 679 -0.71 22.45 9.57
CA TYR A 679 -1.27 21.89 10.81
C TYR A 679 -0.34 20.88 11.50
N ARG A 680 0.20 19.92 10.75
CA ARG A 680 1.11 18.89 11.30
C ARG A 680 2.44 19.46 11.83
N ALA A 681 2.91 20.58 11.28
CA ALA A 681 4.11 21.27 11.76
C ALA A 681 3.81 22.06 13.06
N TYR A 682 2.68 22.76 13.12
CA TYR A 682 2.21 23.41 14.34
C TYR A 682 1.97 22.38 15.45
N LYS A 683 1.28 21.28 15.16
CA LYS A 683 1.05 20.17 16.10
C LYS A 683 2.36 19.63 16.67
N LYS A 684 3.37 19.37 15.82
CA LYS A 684 4.70 18.93 16.27
C LYS A 684 5.37 19.95 17.18
N LEU A 685 5.42 21.23 16.78
CA LEU A 685 5.98 22.32 17.60
C LEU A 685 5.31 22.39 18.98
N TYR A 686 3.98 22.45 19.03
CA TYR A 686 3.25 22.60 20.28
C TYR A 686 3.42 21.37 21.19
N TYR A 687 3.41 20.15 20.65
CA TYR A 687 3.63 18.95 21.46
C TYR A 687 5.06 18.85 22.00
N THR A 688 6.08 19.27 21.22
CA THR A 688 7.46 19.41 21.71
C THR A 688 7.56 20.44 22.84
N ILE A 689 6.77 21.52 22.80
CA ILE A 689 6.71 22.52 23.89
C ILE A 689 6.03 21.92 25.13
N PHE A 690 4.88 21.28 24.97
CA PHE A 690 4.15 20.64 26.08
C PHE A 690 4.99 19.56 26.77
N ASP A 691 5.63 18.67 26.02
CA ASP A 691 6.49 17.62 26.58
C ASP A 691 7.69 18.21 27.34
N GLY A 692 8.26 19.33 26.83
CA GLY A 692 9.34 20.04 27.52
C GLY A 692 8.89 20.74 28.81
N ILE A 693 7.66 21.26 28.84
CA ILE A 693 7.03 21.78 30.07
C ILE A 693 6.80 20.63 31.06
N CYS A 694 6.28 19.47 30.63
CA CYS A 694 6.13 18.29 31.49
C CYS A 694 7.47 17.87 32.11
N CYS A 695 8.53 17.76 31.31
CA CYS A 695 9.87 17.44 31.79
C CYS A 695 10.40 18.46 32.81
N ALA A 696 10.23 19.76 32.55
CA ALA A 696 10.68 20.81 33.48
C ALA A 696 9.88 20.83 34.79
N LEU A 697 8.55 20.63 34.73
CA LEU A 697 7.68 20.50 35.92
C LEU A 697 8.04 19.26 36.75
N PHE A 698 8.26 18.11 36.12
CA PHE A 698 8.68 16.89 36.82
C PHE A 698 10.03 17.05 37.51
N LEU A 699 11.00 17.70 36.89
CA LEU A 699 12.27 18.02 37.54
C LEU A 699 12.07 18.93 38.76
N GLN A 700 11.18 19.94 38.67
CA GLN A 700 10.87 20.83 39.78
C GLN A 700 10.19 20.12 40.96
N GLU A 701 9.17 19.28 40.72
CA GLU A 701 8.54 18.44 41.76
C GLU A 701 9.54 17.43 42.38
N MET A 702 10.55 17.00 41.62
CA MET A 702 11.63 16.12 42.08
C MET A 702 12.83 16.84 42.72
N ASN A 703 12.82 18.17 42.79
CA ASN A 703 13.96 18.99 43.25
C ASN A 703 15.26 18.76 42.46
N LEU A 704 15.13 18.46 41.16
CA LEU A 704 16.24 18.25 40.22
C LEU A 704 16.44 19.48 39.32
N ASN A 705 17.69 19.72 38.91
CA ASN A 705 18.11 20.84 38.08
C ASN A 705 18.43 20.44 36.63
N SER A 706 18.60 19.15 36.33
CA SER A 706 18.88 18.63 34.98
C SER A 706 18.30 17.23 34.74
N LEU A 707 17.91 16.96 33.50
CA LEU A 707 17.51 15.63 32.99
C LEU A 707 18.63 14.57 33.08
N GLU A 708 19.87 14.99 33.30
CA GLU A 708 21.05 14.14 33.41
C GLU A 708 21.31 13.65 34.84
N GLN A 709 20.63 14.22 35.85
CA GLN A 709 20.74 13.77 37.23
C GLN A 709 20.02 12.44 37.44
N GLN A 710 20.55 11.60 38.34
CA GLN A 710 19.91 10.36 38.73
C GLN A 710 18.54 10.64 39.37
N LEU A 711 17.50 9.97 38.87
CA LEU A 711 16.15 10.11 39.42
C LEU A 711 16.03 9.47 40.81
N PRO A 712 15.25 10.06 41.74
CA PRO A 712 14.97 9.49 43.06
C PRO A 712 13.93 8.35 42.96
N ILE A 713 14.31 7.27 42.27
CA ILE A 713 13.52 6.06 42.14
C ILE A 713 13.49 5.32 43.50
N PRO A 714 12.34 4.78 43.95
CA PRO A 714 12.21 4.04 45.21
C PRO A 714 13.27 2.95 45.39
N CYS A 715 13.85 2.84 46.59
CA CYS A 715 14.94 1.89 46.87
C CYS A 715 14.54 0.40 46.70
N ASN A 716 13.24 0.09 46.73
CA ASN A 716 12.66 -1.23 46.53
C ASN A 716 12.13 -1.46 45.09
N TRP A 717 12.53 -0.64 44.11
CA TRP A 717 11.98 -0.68 42.75
C TRP A 717 12.00 -2.06 42.09
N GLU A 718 13.05 -2.85 42.29
CA GLU A 718 13.13 -4.20 41.69
C GLU A 718 12.04 -5.15 42.21
N THR A 719 11.58 -4.96 43.47
CA THR A 719 10.56 -5.81 44.10
C THR A 719 9.12 -5.31 43.95
N LEU A 720 8.91 -4.07 43.49
CA LEU A 720 7.56 -3.53 43.23
C LEU A 720 6.89 -4.24 42.04
N GLU A 721 5.57 -4.38 42.07
CA GLU A 721 4.81 -4.86 40.90
C GLU A 721 4.75 -3.79 39.79
N ASN A 722 4.39 -4.19 38.57
CA ASN A 722 4.30 -3.25 37.44
C ASN A 722 3.26 -2.16 37.68
N ASP A 723 2.13 -2.50 38.27
CA ASP A 723 1.05 -1.56 38.56
C ASP A 723 1.45 -0.56 39.65
N GLU A 724 2.27 -0.97 40.63
CA GLU A 724 2.85 -0.06 41.62
C GLU A 724 3.86 0.91 40.99
N LYS A 725 4.68 0.44 40.04
CA LYS A 725 5.63 1.26 39.27
C LYS A 725 4.94 2.29 38.37
N ILE A 726 3.85 1.90 37.71
CA ILE A 726 2.98 2.78 36.93
C ILE A 726 2.32 3.81 37.85
N LYS A 727 1.72 3.36 38.95
CA LYS A 727 1.08 4.22 39.95
C LYS A 727 2.05 5.24 40.55
N TRP A 728 3.30 4.86 40.83
CA TRP A 728 4.32 5.80 41.32
C TRP A 728 4.47 7.00 40.38
N LEU A 729 4.59 6.75 39.06
CA LEU A 729 4.66 7.83 38.08
C LEU A 729 3.35 8.60 37.97
N ASP A 730 2.21 7.91 37.93
CA ASP A 730 0.90 8.55 37.80
C ASP A 730 0.53 9.41 39.03
N ASP A 731 0.95 9.03 40.24
CA ASP A 731 0.80 9.87 41.44
C ASP A 731 1.64 11.16 41.37
N ILE A 732 2.79 11.14 40.67
CA ILE A 732 3.61 12.33 40.40
C ILE A 732 2.97 13.19 39.30
N SER A 733 2.61 12.59 38.16
CA SER A 733 1.93 13.26 37.06
C SER A 733 0.58 13.86 37.48
N CYS A 734 -0.13 13.22 38.41
CA CYS A 734 -1.37 13.72 38.99
C CYS A 734 -1.14 14.94 39.90
N LYS A 735 -0.03 14.98 40.67
CA LYS A 735 0.40 16.21 41.36
C LYS A 735 0.72 17.32 40.37
N ILE A 736 1.46 17.03 39.30
CA ILE A 736 1.77 18.01 38.24
C ILE A 736 0.47 18.59 37.65
N VAL A 737 -0.49 17.74 37.29
CA VAL A 737 -1.78 18.17 36.73
C VAL A 737 -2.60 18.99 37.74
N ARG A 738 -2.70 18.55 39.00
CA ARG A 738 -3.44 19.27 40.05
C ARG A 738 -2.82 20.62 40.38
N ASN A 739 -1.50 20.68 40.56
CA ASN A 739 -0.78 21.89 40.94
C ASN A 739 -0.67 22.91 39.79
N TRP A 740 -0.50 22.47 38.54
CA TRP A 740 -0.10 23.36 37.43
C TRP A 740 -1.11 23.48 36.28
N PHE A 741 -2.02 22.52 36.10
CA PHE A 741 -3.13 22.64 35.15
C PHE A 741 -4.39 23.19 35.84
N PHE A 742 -4.83 22.55 36.93
CA PHE A 742 -6.02 22.98 37.69
C PHE A 742 -5.73 24.00 38.78
N GLU A 743 -4.49 24.09 39.24
CA GLU A 743 -4.07 24.96 40.36
C GLU A 743 -4.92 24.73 41.63
N ASN A 744 -5.33 23.46 41.82
CA ASN A 744 -6.27 22.99 42.85
C ASN A 744 -7.64 23.73 42.87
N SER A 745 -8.12 24.19 41.71
CA SER A 745 -9.36 24.96 41.53
C SER A 745 -10.28 24.40 40.43
N ASP A 746 -11.50 24.94 40.30
CA ASP A 746 -12.34 24.76 39.11
C ASP A 746 -12.00 25.85 38.09
N ILE A 747 -11.33 25.46 37.00
CA ILE A 747 -10.85 26.40 35.97
C ILE A 747 -12.00 27.05 35.16
N CYS A 748 -13.24 26.58 35.36
CA CYS A 748 -14.46 27.10 34.76
C CYS A 748 -15.39 27.80 35.76
N GLN A 749 -14.97 28.00 37.03
CA GLN A 749 -15.81 28.57 38.10
C GLN A 749 -16.44 29.92 37.70
N GLU A 750 -15.64 30.90 37.31
CA GLU A 750 -16.11 32.24 36.88
C GLU A 750 -17.18 32.13 35.77
N MET A 751 -16.97 31.21 34.82
CA MET A 751 -17.94 30.99 33.74
C MET A 751 -19.23 30.32 34.24
N ARG A 752 -19.17 29.39 35.18
CA ARG A 752 -20.39 28.71 35.69
C ARG A 752 -21.19 29.64 36.59
N GLU A 753 -20.53 30.43 37.43
CA GLU A 753 -21.17 31.50 38.23
C GLU A 753 -21.88 32.51 37.31
N VAL A 754 -21.19 33.02 36.29
CA VAL A 754 -21.78 33.94 35.30
C VAL A 754 -22.88 33.29 34.46
N LEU A 755 -22.80 32.01 34.08
CA LEU A 755 -23.85 31.34 33.30
C LEU A 755 -25.07 30.91 34.13
N THR A 756 -24.99 30.92 35.47
CA THR A 756 -26.09 30.48 36.35
C THR A 756 -26.81 31.63 37.06
N ASP A 757 -26.21 32.80 37.25
CA ASP A 757 -26.92 34.00 37.77
C ASP A 757 -27.77 34.67 36.66
N PRO A 758 -29.12 34.66 36.73
CA PRO A 758 -29.96 35.31 35.72
C PRO A 758 -29.87 36.84 35.70
N ASN A 759 -29.32 37.45 36.77
CA ASN A 759 -29.24 38.89 36.97
C ASN A 759 -27.92 39.50 36.47
N HIS A 760 -26.93 38.66 36.14
CA HIS A 760 -25.61 39.12 35.70
C HIS A 760 -25.69 39.89 34.37
N GLU A 761 -24.87 40.94 34.18
CA GLU A 761 -24.94 41.84 33.01
C GLU A 761 -24.86 41.11 31.66
N GLU A 762 -24.03 40.07 31.58
CA GLU A 762 -23.85 39.24 30.37
C GLU A 762 -25.07 38.37 30.03
N ASN A 763 -25.96 38.14 31.00
CA ASN A 763 -27.19 37.39 30.86
C ASN A 763 -28.42 38.27 30.63
N TYR A 764 -28.28 39.61 30.58
CA TYR A 764 -29.37 40.58 30.35
C TYR A 764 -30.36 40.14 29.26
N TRP A 765 -29.87 39.68 28.11
CA TRP A 765 -30.74 39.19 27.03
C TRP A 765 -31.43 37.86 27.35
N THR A 766 -30.74 36.92 27.99
CA THR A 766 -31.24 35.56 28.25
C THR A 766 -32.13 35.47 29.48
N GLY A 767 -31.94 36.33 30.49
CA GLY A 767 -32.77 36.37 31.70
C GLY A 767 -34.23 36.80 31.45
N ASN A 768 -34.47 37.56 30.37
CA ASN A 768 -35.82 37.98 29.94
C ASN A 768 -36.38 37.14 28.77
N TYR A 769 -35.88 35.92 28.57
CA TYR A 769 -36.45 34.95 27.62
C TYR A 769 -37.62 34.19 28.26
N ILE A 770 -38.84 34.48 27.81
CA ILE A 770 -40.09 33.95 28.36
C ILE A 770 -40.96 33.42 27.22
N ASN A 771 -41.51 32.21 27.36
CA ASN A 771 -42.43 31.58 26.40
C ASN A 771 -41.93 31.60 24.94
N GLY A 772 -40.63 31.40 24.73
CA GLY A 772 -40.01 31.36 23.40
C GLY A 772 -39.69 32.71 22.76
N LYS A 773 -39.79 33.82 23.50
CA LYS A 773 -39.45 35.18 23.02
C LYS A 773 -38.68 35.97 24.07
N PHE A 774 -37.87 36.91 23.62
CA PHE A 774 -37.20 37.89 24.49
C PHE A 774 -38.16 39.05 24.78
N ARG A 775 -38.55 39.25 26.05
CA ARG A 775 -39.34 40.42 26.47
C ARG A 775 -38.43 41.64 26.59
N CYS A 776 -38.97 42.82 26.31
CA CYS A 776 -38.31 44.09 26.57
C CYS A 776 -38.29 44.41 28.06
N HIS A 777 -37.16 44.93 28.55
CA HIS A 777 -36.97 45.30 29.96
C HIS A 777 -37.84 46.48 30.40
N PHE A 778 -38.36 47.25 29.44
CA PHE A 778 -39.03 48.53 29.68
C PHE A 778 -40.48 48.57 29.16
N CYS A 779 -40.98 47.52 28.50
CA CYS A 779 -42.39 47.43 28.06
C CYS A 779 -42.81 46.00 27.66
N ASP A 780 -44.11 45.78 27.46
CA ASP A 780 -44.69 44.46 27.17
C ASP A 780 -44.40 43.87 25.77
N ARG A 781 -43.57 44.55 24.96
CA ARG A 781 -43.19 44.04 23.64
C ARG A 781 -42.22 42.86 23.77
N SER A 782 -42.44 41.82 22.96
CA SER A 782 -41.58 40.63 22.89
C SER A 782 -41.13 40.34 21.46
N TYR A 783 -39.91 39.81 21.32
CA TYR A 783 -39.21 39.65 20.05
C TYR A 783 -38.60 38.25 19.91
N THR A 784 -38.64 37.70 18.70
CA THR A 784 -38.06 36.38 18.38
C THR A 784 -36.52 36.42 18.33
N TYR A 785 -35.92 37.58 18.04
CA TYR A 785 -34.49 37.74 17.86
C TYR A 785 -33.91 38.85 18.75
N ILE A 786 -32.81 38.55 19.43
CA ILE A 786 -32.09 39.50 20.30
C ILE A 786 -31.70 40.77 19.54
N GLY A 787 -31.27 40.67 18.27
CA GLY A 787 -30.96 41.84 17.43
C GLY A 787 -32.16 42.75 17.15
N SER A 788 -33.38 42.21 17.13
CA SER A 788 -34.62 43.00 17.02
C SER A 788 -34.97 43.68 18.34
N LEU A 789 -34.73 43.00 19.48
CA LEU A 789 -34.91 43.58 20.81
C LEU A 789 -33.88 44.70 21.08
N GLN A 790 -32.61 44.47 20.80
CA GLN A 790 -31.54 45.48 20.81
C GLN A 790 -31.93 46.71 19.98
N SER A 791 -32.43 46.49 18.76
CA SER A 791 -32.91 47.56 17.88
C SER A 791 -34.15 48.29 18.41
N HIS A 792 -34.94 47.66 19.29
CA HIS A 792 -36.11 48.25 19.90
C HIS A 792 -35.75 49.08 21.13
N GLU A 793 -34.99 48.52 22.07
CA GLU A 793 -34.59 49.19 23.31
C GLU A 793 -33.72 50.41 23.02
N LEU A 794 -32.80 50.32 22.05
CA LEU A 794 -32.00 51.45 21.59
C LEU A 794 -32.84 52.58 20.96
N LYS A 795 -33.95 52.25 20.28
CA LYS A 795 -34.75 53.24 19.52
C LYS A 795 -35.93 53.84 20.28
N LEU A 796 -36.57 53.08 21.18
CA LEU A 796 -37.77 53.53 21.90
C LEU A 796 -37.55 53.75 23.40
N HIS A 797 -36.49 53.18 23.98
CA HIS A 797 -36.13 53.35 25.40
C HIS A 797 -34.76 54.02 25.59
N SER A 798 -34.10 54.41 24.49
CA SER A 798 -32.73 54.93 24.43
C SER A 798 -31.69 54.07 25.15
N HIS A 799 -31.99 52.78 25.34
CA HIS A 799 -31.17 51.87 26.12
C HIS A 799 -30.35 50.96 25.21
N SER A 800 -29.03 51.07 25.30
CA SER A 800 -28.14 49.93 25.07
C SER A 800 -27.67 49.49 26.45
N PRO A 801 -27.70 48.19 26.79
CA PRO A 801 -26.84 47.72 27.87
C PRO A 801 -25.40 48.08 27.49
N SER A 802 -24.61 48.49 28.49
CA SER A 802 -23.17 48.64 28.26
C SER A 802 -22.62 47.27 27.89
N PRO A 803 -21.73 47.14 26.89
CA PRO A 803 -20.84 46.00 26.89
C PRO A 803 -20.11 45.99 28.25
N SER A 804 -19.94 44.81 28.86
CA SER A 804 -19.37 44.71 30.20
C SER A 804 -18.03 45.44 30.23
N LYS A 805 -18.00 46.58 30.92
CA LYS A 805 -16.75 47.29 31.14
C LYS A 805 -15.97 46.37 32.06
N CYS A 806 -14.81 45.90 31.61
CA CYS A 806 -13.83 45.40 32.56
C CYS A 806 -13.57 46.52 33.57
N SER A 807 -14.12 46.37 34.78
CA SER A 807 -13.26 46.49 35.95
C SER A 807 -12.11 45.52 35.72
N PRO A 808 -10.86 45.97 35.54
CA PRO A 808 -9.73 45.06 35.58
C PRO A 808 -9.55 44.61 37.03
N LYS A 809 -10.39 43.66 37.47
CA LYS A 809 -10.29 43.01 38.78
C LYS A 809 -8.93 42.32 38.82
N SER A 810 -7.98 42.99 39.47
CA SER A 810 -6.57 42.61 39.61
C SER A 810 -5.91 42.07 38.34
N LYS A 811 -4.94 42.82 37.80
CA LYS A 811 -3.77 42.15 37.24
C LYS A 811 -3.31 41.12 38.28
N ASP A 812 -3.09 39.89 37.85
CA ASP A 812 -2.62 38.79 38.70
C ASP A 812 -1.47 39.32 39.59
N ALA A 813 -1.57 39.14 40.92
CA ALA A 813 -0.90 40.05 41.86
C ALA A 813 0.64 40.03 41.79
N SER A 814 1.22 39.04 41.13
CA SER A 814 2.65 38.90 40.82
C SER A 814 3.13 39.73 39.63
N GLY A 815 2.24 40.16 38.72
CA GLY A 815 2.61 40.91 37.52
C GLY A 815 3.57 40.18 36.56
N ASP A 816 3.63 38.86 36.62
CA ASP A 816 4.55 38.00 35.84
C ASP A 816 3.87 37.49 34.55
N GLU A 817 4.00 38.28 33.48
CA GLU A 817 3.38 37.99 32.18
C GLU A 817 3.95 36.70 31.55
N LEU A 818 5.21 36.35 31.82
CA LEU A 818 5.85 35.15 31.27
C LEU A 818 5.30 33.87 31.92
N TYR A 819 5.23 33.83 33.25
CA TYR A 819 4.69 32.67 33.99
C TYR A 819 3.24 32.38 33.57
N ASN A 820 2.41 33.44 33.52
CA ASN A 820 1.02 33.34 33.11
C ASN A 820 0.87 32.82 31.68
N TYR A 821 1.66 33.36 30.73
CA TYR A 821 1.68 32.88 29.35
C TYR A 821 2.07 31.38 29.25
N ILE A 822 3.09 30.94 30.00
CA ILE A 822 3.57 29.54 29.95
C ILE A 822 2.52 28.57 30.48
N LEU A 823 1.83 28.91 31.58
CA LEU A 823 0.74 28.08 32.11
C LEU A 823 -0.46 28.06 31.17
N CYS A 824 -0.82 29.20 30.57
CA CYS A 824 -1.90 29.26 29.59
C CYS A 824 -1.58 28.40 28.34
N LEU A 825 -0.35 28.49 27.84
CA LEU A 825 0.16 27.66 26.74
C LEU A 825 0.18 26.16 27.10
N PHE A 826 0.60 25.81 28.32
CA PHE A 826 0.55 24.43 28.84
C PHE A 826 -0.89 23.90 28.84
N LYS A 827 -1.82 24.64 29.46
CA LYS A 827 -3.23 24.25 29.57
C LYS A 827 -3.90 24.09 28.20
N LEU A 828 -3.74 25.07 27.32
CA LEU A 828 -4.29 25.03 25.95
C LEU A 828 -3.72 23.85 25.14
N THR A 829 -2.42 23.60 25.22
CA THR A 829 -1.78 22.51 24.46
C THR A 829 -2.17 21.13 24.99
N ALA A 830 -2.30 20.99 26.32
CA ALA A 830 -2.74 19.77 26.96
C ALA A 830 -4.16 19.39 26.51
N LEU A 831 -5.10 20.36 26.45
CA LEU A 831 -6.45 20.15 25.91
C LEU A 831 -6.44 19.70 24.43
N HIS A 832 -5.59 20.30 23.60
CA HIS A 832 -5.44 19.88 22.19
C HIS A 832 -4.89 18.45 22.07
N LYS A 833 -3.87 18.11 22.87
CA LYS A 833 -3.29 16.75 22.95
C LYS A 833 -4.30 15.74 23.53
N ASN A 834 -5.25 16.19 24.36
CA ASN A 834 -6.36 15.38 24.88
C ASN A 834 -7.33 14.96 23.76
N LEU A 835 -7.83 15.92 22.97
CA LEU A 835 -8.71 15.64 21.82
C LEU A 835 -8.02 14.77 20.77
N ASP A 836 -6.76 15.09 20.44
CA ASP A 836 -6.03 14.38 19.39
C ASP A 836 -5.70 12.94 19.78
N SER A 837 -5.26 12.70 21.02
CA SER A 837 -5.05 11.33 21.52
C SER A 837 -6.36 10.56 21.64
N ALA A 838 -7.48 11.20 21.99
CA ALA A 838 -8.81 10.57 21.95
C ALA A 838 -9.16 10.07 20.54
N VAL A 839 -8.95 10.90 19.49
CA VAL A 839 -9.16 10.48 18.09
C VAL A 839 -8.28 9.28 17.72
N ASN A 840 -6.97 9.32 18.04
CA ASN A 840 -6.04 8.22 17.74
C ASN A 840 -6.42 6.92 18.48
N MET A 841 -6.87 7.03 19.73
CA MET A 841 -7.29 5.92 20.58
C MET A 841 -8.66 5.36 20.17
N GLY A 842 -9.54 6.16 19.59
CA GLY A 842 -10.93 5.79 19.36
C GLY A 842 -11.84 6.07 20.57
N ASP A 843 -11.40 6.94 21.48
CA ASP A 843 -12.19 7.37 22.64
C ASP A 843 -13.19 8.46 22.22
N GLY A 844 -14.35 8.00 21.77
CA GLY A 844 -15.46 8.85 21.37
C GLY A 844 -15.97 9.76 22.48
N LEU A 845 -16.04 9.26 23.73
CA LEU A 845 -16.57 10.00 24.87
C LEU A 845 -15.65 11.17 25.24
N ARG A 846 -14.34 10.94 25.25
CA ARG A 846 -13.32 11.97 25.46
C ARG A 846 -13.27 12.99 24.33
N SER A 847 -13.43 12.56 23.07
CA SER A 847 -13.58 13.48 21.94
C SER A 847 -14.80 14.38 22.12
N VAL A 848 -15.99 13.82 22.38
CA VAL A 848 -17.21 14.61 22.53
C VAL A 848 -17.13 15.56 23.72
N ARG A 849 -16.60 15.13 24.87
CA ARG A 849 -16.46 15.98 26.07
C ARG A 849 -15.51 17.17 25.87
N SER A 850 -14.48 17.04 25.04
CA SER A 850 -13.59 18.16 24.67
C SER A 850 -14.34 19.36 24.06
N ALA A 851 -15.50 19.14 23.40
CA ALA A 851 -16.28 20.21 22.78
C ALA A 851 -16.75 21.28 23.80
N LYS A 852 -16.96 20.88 25.06
CA LYS A 852 -17.27 21.79 26.18
C LYS A 852 -16.10 22.68 26.58
N TYR A 853 -14.88 22.16 26.57
CA TYR A 853 -13.66 22.93 26.81
C TYR A 853 -13.33 23.86 25.62
N GLU A 854 -13.63 23.41 24.39
CA GLU A 854 -13.43 24.21 23.18
C GLU A 854 -14.43 25.37 23.05
N THR A 855 -15.68 25.21 23.50
CA THR A 855 -16.77 26.19 23.31
C THR A 855 -16.42 27.59 23.85
N PRO A 856 -15.94 27.76 25.10
CA PRO A 856 -15.45 29.04 25.62
C PRO A 856 -14.27 29.62 24.84
N ILE A 857 -13.31 28.77 24.45
CA ILE A 857 -12.09 29.20 23.73
C ILE A 857 -12.45 29.68 22.32
N TYR A 858 -13.40 29.03 21.65
CA TYR A 858 -13.93 29.50 20.37
C TYR A 858 -14.73 30.81 20.51
N ASN A 859 -15.33 31.08 21.68
CA ASN A 859 -15.98 32.37 21.96
C ASN A 859 -14.93 33.49 22.07
N LYS A 860 -13.97 33.36 22.99
CA LYS A 860 -12.88 34.32 23.24
C LYS A 860 -12.03 34.62 21.99
N THR A 861 -11.85 33.63 21.11
CA THR A 861 -11.07 33.78 19.86
C THR A 861 -11.89 34.17 18.62
N ASN A 862 -13.19 34.47 18.77
CA ASN A 862 -14.12 34.78 17.67
C ASN A 862 -14.13 33.70 16.57
N LYS A 863 -14.05 32.42 16.96
CA LYS A 863 -14.13 31.24 16.09
C LYS A 863 -15.58 30.74 15.95
N THR A 864 -16.51 31.66 15.75
CA THR A 864 -17.96 31.44 15.85
C THR A 864 -18.47 30.17 15.16
N LYS A 865 -18.03 29.86 13.94
CA LYS A 865 -18.44 28.62 13.24
C LYS A 865 -18.17 27.34 14.05
N TYR A 866 -17.02 27.26 14.72
CA TYR A 866 -16.64 26.08 15.51
C TYR A 866 -17.23 26.08 16.91
N LEU A 867 -17.48 27.26 17.51
CA LEU A 867 -18.37 27.38 18.69
C LEU A 867 -19.72 26.73 18.41
N ILE A 868 -20.35 27.08 17.28
CA ILE A 868 -21.63 26.49 16.87
C ILE A 868 -21.50 24.97 16.67
N GLY A 869 -20.39 24.50 16.09
CA GLY A 869 -20.13 23.07 15.90
C GLY A 869 -20.06 22.31 17.23
N SER A 870 -19.35 22.86 18.22
CA SER A 870 -19.30 22.30 19.57
C SER A 870 -20.65 22.34 20.29
N VAL A 871 -21.38 23.47 20.23
CA VAL A 871 -22.74 23.56 20.79
C VAL A 871 -23.69 22.54 20.15
N HIS A 872 -23.59 22.30 18.84
CA HIS A 872 -24.38 21.26 18.16
C HIS A 872 -23.98 19.86 18.65
N LEU A 873 -22.69 19.54 18.68
CA LEU A 873 -22.20 18.22 19.12
C LEU A 873 -22.55 17.92 20.59
N THR A 874 -22.42 18.91 21.48
CA THR A 874 -22.82 18.77 22.88
C THR A 874 -24.33 18.63 23.04
N ALA A 875 -25.16 19.37 22.28
CA ALA A 875 -26.61 19.18 22.30
C ALA A 875 -27.00 17.75 21.89
N LEU A 876 -26.49 17.26 20.74
CA LEU A 876 -26.79 15.91 20.25
C LEU A 876 -26.38 14.83 21.25
N ALA A 877 -25.21 14.97 21.90
CA ALA A 877 -24.70 13.98 22.85
C ALA A 877 -25.27 14.08 24.28
N CYS A 878 -25.98 15.15 24.63
CA CYS A 878 -26.56 15.36 25.96
C CYS A 878 -28.09 15.18 26.00
N GLY A 879 -28.65 14.39 25.06
CA GLY A 879 -30.06 13.93 25.13
C GLY A 879 -31.00 14.49 24.06
N SER A 880 -30.49 15.14 23.00
CA SER A 880 -31.33 15.48 21.82
C SER A 880 -31.68 14.24 20.96
N LEU A 881 -31.04 13.11 21.23
CA LEU A 881 -31.13 11.86 20.49
C LEU A 881 -31.44 10.70 21.45
N PRO A 882 -32.11 9.62 21.00
CA PRO A 882 -32.22 8.37 21.75
C PRO A 882 -30.85 7.84 22.18
N ARG A 883 -30.80 7.06 23.26
CA ARG A 883 -29.54 6.52 23.83
C ARG A 883 -28.76 5.68 22.84
N GLU A 884 -29.41 4.88 22.00
CA GLU A 884 -28.75 4.15 20.90
C GLU A 884 -28.03 5.10 19.93
N GLN A 885 -28.74 6.11 19.43
CA GLN A 885 -28.18 7.10 18.50
C GLN A 885 -27.07 7.93 19.16
N THR A 886 -27.22 8.25 20.44
CA THR A 886 -26.18 8.91 21.24
C THR A 886 -24.92 8.05 21.35
N GLU A 887 -25.03 6.75 21.68
CA GLU A 887 -23.86 5.86 21.71
C GLU A 887 -23.23 5.71 20.32
N ARG A 888 -24.02 5.62 19.24
CA ARG A 888 -23.52 5.60 17.86
C ARG A 888 -22.74 6.88 17.51
N LEU A 889 -23.31 8.05 17.79
CA LEU A 889 -22.72 9.37 17.55
C LEU A 889 -21.40 9.56 18.29
N VAL A 890 -21.36 9.13 19.56
CA VAL A 890 -20.18 9.25 20.43
C VAL A 890 -19.07 8.33 19.95
N TRP A 891 -19.33 7.02 19.86
CA TRP A 891 -18.24 6.04 19.70
C TRP A 891 -17.79 5.80 18.25
N ASN A 892 -18.62 6.07 17.24
CA ASN A 892 -18.26 5.87 15.83
C ASN A 892 -17.78 7.16 15.14
N ARG A 893 -16.85 7.89 15.78
CA ARG A 893 -16.24 9.13 15.23
C ARG A 893 -14.90 8.92 14.52
N SER A 894 -14.37 7.69 14.45
CA SER A 894 -12.98 7.45 14.04
C SER A 894 -12.76 6.34 12.99
N ILE A 895 -11.80 6.62 12.11
CA ILE A 895 -11.18 5.85 11.03
C ILE A 895 -10.11 4.80 11.41
N ASN A 896 -10.38 3.52 11.68
CA ASN A 896 -9.30 2.51 11.75
C ASN A 896 -9.12 1.74 10.43
N ILE A 897 -8.07 2.05 9.66
CA ILE A 897 -7.79 1.46 8.34
C ILE A 897 -6.79 0.29 8.43
N SER A 898 -5.75 0.40 9.27
CA SER A 898 -4.70 -0.62 9.40
C SER A 898 -5.07 -1.75 10.36
N GLY A 899 -5.98 -1.52 11.30
CA GLY A 899 -6.12 -2.31 12.51
C GLY A 899 -5.04 -1.96 13.55
N GLY A 900 -5.26 -2.43 14.78
CA GLY A 900 -4.43 -2.14 15.96
C GLY A 900 -4.98 -0.97 16.78
N LYS A 901 -4.85 -1.04 18.12
CA LYS A 901 -5.11 0.11 19.01
C LYS A 901 -4.22 1.29 18.57
N ASN A 902 -4.64 2.52 18.89
CA ASN A 902 -3.88 3.77 18.61
C ASN A 902 -3.65 4.11 17.11
N HIS A 903 -4.27 3.37 16.18
CA HIS A 903 -4.14 3.58 14.73
C HIS A 903 -5.40 4.18 14.07
N ASN A 904 -6.25 4.85 14.87
CA ASN A 904 -7.42 5.55 14.36
C ASN A 904 -7.04 6.94 13.82
N MET A 905 -7.86 7.48 12.92
CA MET A 905 -7.86 8.89 12.47
C MET A 905 -9.28 9.46 12.54
N ALA A 906 -9.48 10.75 12.31
CA ALA A 906 -10.85 11.30 12.18
C ALA A 906 -11.48 10.93 10.83
N LEU A 907 -12.82 10.90 10.78
CA LEU A 907 -13.57 10.51 9.58
C LEU A 907 -13.32 11.44 8.38
N ASP A 908 -13.27 12.76 8.63
CA ASP A 908 -13.00 13.78 7.62
C ASP A 908 -11.52 13.84 7.19
N GLU A 909 -10.55 13.45 8.04
CA GLU A 909 -9.17 13.25 7.58
C GLU A 909 -9.11 12.14 6.52
N PHE A 910 -9.87 11.06 6.68
CA PHE A 910 -9.93 10.00 5.68
C PHE A 910 -10.63 10.45 4.39
N VAL A 911 -11.66 11.32 4.45
CA VAL A 911 -12.24 11.91 3.24
C VAL A 911 -11.21 12.79 2.51
N GLU A 912 -10.40 13.60 3.20
CA GLU A 912 -9.35 14.38 2.52
C GLU A 912 -8.21 13.50 1.95
N LEU A 913 -7.91 12.34 2.57
CA LEU A 913 -7.05 11.34 1.93
C LEU A 913 -7.66 10.82 0.61
N VAL A 914 -8.97 10.53 0.59
CA VAL A 914 -9.70 10.11 -0.62
C VAL A 914 -9.78 11.24 -1.65
N ASN A 915 -10.02 12.49 -1.24
CA ASN A 915 -9.99 13.68 -2.10
C ASN A 915 -8.64 13.80 -2.82
N ARG A 916 -7.53 13.78 -2.06
CA ARG A 916 -6.17 13.91 -2.59
C ARG A 916 -5.85 12.81 -3.59
N ASP A 917 -6.13 11.56 -3.24
CA ASP A 917 -5.81 10.42 -4.10
C ASP A 917 -6.70 10.41 -5.35
N THR A 918 -7.97 10.83 -5.22
CA THR A 918 -8.88 11.08 -6.36
C THR A 918 -8.38 12.24 -7.23
N LYS A 919 -7.90 13.35 -6.65
CA LYS A 919 -7.32 14.50 -7.39
C LYS A 919 -6.07 14.08 -8.19
N ALA A 920 -5.25 13.19 -7.64
CA ALA A 920 -4.09 12.61 -8.33
C ALA A 920 -4.51 11.72 -9.51
N THR A 921 -5.43 10.77 -9.32
CA THR A 921 -5.87 9.85 -10.38
C THR A 921 -6.72 10.55 -11.45
N CYS A 922 -7.51 11.57 -11.08
CA CYS A 922 -8.22 12.46 -12.01
C CYS A 922 -7.32 13.47 -12.74
N SER A 923 -5.99 13.43 -12.59
CA SER A 923 -5.10 14.42 -13.23
C SER A 923 -5.20 14.42 -14.75
N GLY A 924 -5.40 13.25 -15.38
CA GLY A 924 -5.55 13.11 -16.83
C GLY A 924 -6.91 13.56 -17.41
N TYR A 925 -7.96 13.67 -16.58
CA TYR A 925 -9.32 13.98 -17.05
C TYR A 925 -9.62 15.48 -17.03
N GLN A 926 -10.20 15.98 -18.12
CA GLN A 926 -10.41 17.41 -18.40
C GLN A 926 -11.88 17.85 -18.53
N THR A 927 -12.84 16.93 -18.42
CA THR A 927 -14.28 17.25 -18.38
C THR A 927 -14.91 16.79 -17.07
N LYS A 928 -16.01 17.44 -16.68
CA LYS A 928 -16.77 17.14 -15.46
C LYS A 928 -17.29 15.69 -15.47
N ASP A 929 -17.90 15.29 -16.58
CA ASP A 929 -18.59 14.00 -16.72
C ASP A 929 -17.60 12.82 -16.74
N SER A 930 -16.42 13.04 -17.33
CA SER A 930 -15.31 12.07 -17.28
C SER A 930 -14.77 11.92 -15.85
N ILE A 931 -14.57 13.03 -15.12
CA ILE A 931 -14.16 13.01 -13.71
C ILE A 931 -15.19 12.27 -12.84
N LEU A 932 -16.49 12.58 -13.00
CA LEU A 932 -17.58 11.90 -12.30
C LEU A 932 -17.60 10.39 -12.61
N THR A 933 -17.54 10.01 -13.89
CA THR A 933 -17.55 8.61 -14.34
C THR A 933 -16.37 7.83 -13.75
N HIS A 934 -15.15 8.33 -13.90
CA HIS A 934 -13.95 7.62 -13.46
C HIS A 934 -13.75 7.66 -11.93
N SER A 935 -14.37 8.60 -11.21
CA SER A 935 -14.35 8.63 -9.73
C SER A 935 -14.88 7.34 -9.10
N ARG A 936 -15.84 6.70 -9.76
CA ARG A 936 -16.46 5.43 -9.36
C ARG A 936 -15.61 4.21 -9.76
N GLU A 937 -14.63 4.36 -10.66
CA GLU A 937 -13.71 3.28 -11.03
C GLU A 937 -12.56 3.13 -10.02
N PHE A 938 -12.09 4.24 -9.41
CA PHE A 938 -10.90 4.24 -8.55
C PHE A 938 -10.96 3.31 -7.33
N PRO A 939 -12.08 3.16 -6.59
CA PRO A 939 -12.15 2.26 -5.45
C PRO A 939 -11.84 0.80 -5.84
N HIS A 940 -12.33 0.36 -7.01
CA HIS A 940 -12.02 -0.95 -7.58
C HIS A 940 -10.57 -1.07 -8.02
N LEU A 941 -9.99 -0.04 -8.66
CA LEU A 941 -8.58 -0.01 -9.07
C LEU A 941 -7.61 -0.09 -7.87
N ILE A 942 -7.91 0.67 -6.81
CA ILE A 942 -7.18 0.65 -5.54
C ILE A 942 -7.28 -0.73 -4.90
N ASN A 943 -8.47 -1.33 -4.86
CA ASN A 943 -8.66 -2.65 -4.27
C ASN A 943 -8.00 -3.76 -5.12
N ALA A 944 -8.04 -3.69 -6.45
CA ALA A 944 -7.34 -4.63 -7.33
C ALA A 944 -5.82 -4.55 -7.14
N THR A 945 -5.28 -3.35 -6.95
CA THR A 945 -3.86 -3.15 -6.62
C THR A 945 -3.51 -3.72 -5.24
N LYS A 946 -4.33 -3.46 -4.20
CA LYS A 946 -4.14 -4.06 -2.85
C LYS A 946 -4.23 -5.59 -2.88
N HIS A 947 -5.13 -6.15 -3.69
CA HIS A 947 -5.26 -7.60 -3.87
C HIS A 947 -3.98 -8.16 -4.52
N PHE A 948 -3.48 -7.52 -5.58
CA PHE A 948 -2.24 -7.93 -6.23
C PHE A 948 -1.02 -7.81 -5.30
N ASP A 949 -0.91 -6.71 -4.54
CA ASP A 949 0.10 -6.52 -3.50
C ASP A 949 0.06 -7.67 -2.48
N LYS A 950 -1.14 -8.12 -2.07
CA LYS A 950 -1.33 -9.23 -1.13
C LYS A 950 -0.86 -10.57 -1.71
N ILE A 951 -1.30 -10.96 -2.91
CA ILE A 951 -0.94 -12.27 -3.49
C ILE A 951 0.54 -12.34 -3.93
N CYS A 952 1.19 -11.20 -4.17
CA CYS A 952 2.60 -11.10 -4.55
C CYS A 952 3.54 -10.68 -3.40
N GLU A 953 3.03 -10.57 -2.15
CA GLU A 953 3.75 -10.09 -0.96
C GLU A 953 4.52 -8.75 -1.16
N VAL A 954 3.93 -7.81 -1.90
CA VAL A 954 4.56 -6.52 -2.20
C VAL A 954 4.52 -5.62 -0.96
N ARG A 955 5.59 -5.66 -0.18
CA ARG A 955 5.75 -4.83 1.02
C ARG A 955 6.05 -3.38 0.62
N LYS A 956 5.12 -2.46 0.93
CA LYS A 956 5.35 -1.01 0.77
C LYS A 956 6.57 -0.59 1.58
N ARG A 957 7.61 -0.07 0.91
CA ARG A 957 8.79 0.50 1.56
C ARG A 957 8.37 1.78 2.29
N LYS A 958 8.35 1.78 3.62
CA LYS A 958 8.28 3.02 4.40
C LYS A 958 9.50 3.86 4.06
N GLY A 959 9.29 5.11 3.64
CA GLY A 959 10.38 6.04 3.34
C GLY A 959 11.03 6.50 4.63
N PHE A 960 12.19 5.94 4.97
CA PHE A 960 12.97 6.33 6.14
C PHE A 960 13.66 7.69 5.89
N HIS A 961 12.88 8.76 5.96
CA HIS A 961 13.45 10.08 6.23
C HIS A 961 14.07 10.04 7.63
N LYS A 962 15.35 10.42 7.74
CA LYS A 962 16.03 10.54 9.02
C LYS A 962 15.53 11.81 9.72
N GLU A 963 14.42 11.71 10.43
CA GLU A 963 13.88 12.82 11.21
C GLU A 963 14.90 13.31 12.25
N PRO A 964 14.92 14.62 12.57
CA PRO A 964 15.61 15.11 13.75
C PRO A 964 15.01 14.45 15.00
N SER A 965 15.86 14.15 15.98
CA SER A 965 15.44 13.48 17.21
C SER A 965 14.50 14.37 18.01
N TYR A 966 13.21 13.99 18.08
CA TYR A 966 12.18 14.68 18.86
C TYR A 966 12.62 14.89 20.32
N LEU A 967 13.25 13.87 20.91
CA LEU A 967 13.87 13.89 22.25
C LEU A 967 14.87 15.06 22.42
N GLU A 968 15.69 15.35 21.40
CA GLU A 968 16.67 16.44 21.47
C GLU A 968 16.02 17.82 21.31
N ASP A 969 14.87 17.91 20.64
CA ASP A 969 14.09 19.14 20.55
C ASP A 969 13.30 19.40 21.85
N VAL A 970 12.75 18.36 22.49
CA VAL A 970 12.14 18.44 23.83
C VAL A 970 13.18 18.84 24.88
N LYS A 971 14.39 18.25 24.88
CA LYS A 971 15.49 18.65 25.78
C LYS A 971 15.81 20.15 25.68
N LYS A 972 15.87 20.72 24.47
CA LYS A 972 16.14 22.17 24.28
C LYS A 972 15.06 23.03 24.92
N VAL A 973 13.79 22.66 24.76
CA VAL A 973 12.66 23.34 25.43
C VAL A 973 12.84 23.27 26.94
N SER A 974 13.04 22.08 27.51
CA SER A 974 13.21 21.89 28.96
C SER A 974 14.36 22.72 29.53
N VAL A 975 15.51 22.75 28.84
CA VAL A 975 16.69 23.51 29.26
C VAL A 975 16.44 25.02 29.22
N GLU A 976 15.80 25.55 28.18
CA GLU A 976 15.44 26.98 28.11
C GLU A 976 14.48 27.39 29.24
N LEU A 977 13.44 26.57 29.51
CA LEU A 977 12.46 26.82 30.58
C LEU A 977 13.12 26.89 31.96
N LEU A 978 14.04 25.96 32.24
CA LEU A 978 14.80 25.92 33.50
C LEU A 978 15.78 27.09 33.61
N GLN A 979 16.52 27.40 32.55
CA GLN A 979 17.51 28.49 32.54
C GLN A 979 16.91 29.86 32.90
N ILE A 980 15.73 30.19 32.38
CA ILE A 980 15.07 31.48 32.67
C ILE A 980 14.07 31.39 33.83
N LYS A 981 13.98 30.23 34.49
CA LYS A 981 13.02 29.93 35.56
C LYS A 981 11.58 30.24 35.13
N ALA A 982 11.19 29.82 33.93
CA ALA A 982 9.88 30.12 33.33
C ALA A 982 8.70 29.60 34.17
N LEU A 983 8.92 28.51 34.92
CA LEU A 983 7.93 27.83 35.77
C LEU A 983 8.07 28.19 37.27
N GLN A 984 8.89 29.19 37.60
CA GLN A 984 8.90 29.82 38.92
C GLN A 984 8.31 31.22 38.76
N GLN A 985 7.42 31.64 39.66
CA GLN A 985 6.83 32.98 39.63
C GLN A 985 7.86 34.01 40.09
N ILE A 986 8.08 35.06 39.29
CA ILE A 986 9.06 36.13 39.53
C ILE A 986 8.39 37.47 39.25
N GLU A 987 8.28 38.30 40.29
CA GLU A 987 7.49 39.53 40.26
C GLU A 987 7.90 40.49 39.12
N GLY A 988 6.91 41.00 38.40
CA GLY A 988 7.09 42.07 37.42
C GLY A 988 7.78 41.70 36.10
N ARG A 989 8.04 40.42 35.81
CA ARG A 989 8.50 39.97 34.47
C ARG A 989 7.46 40.34 33.39
N LYS A 990 7.93 40.89 32.28
CA LYS A 990 7.08 41.34 31.16
C LYS A 990 7.59 40.82 29.82
N LEU A 991 6.66 40.57 28.91
CA LEU A 991 6.88 40.22 27.51
C LEU A 991 6.92 41.51 26.66
N GLU A 992 7.78 41.56 25.66
CA GLU A 992 7.78 42.65 24.65
C GLU A 992 6.48 42.59 23.82
N CYS A 993 6.04 41.39 23.43
CA CYS A 993 4.82 41.19 22.66
C CYS A 993 3.54 41.37 23.52
N LYS A 994 2.61 42.22 23.06
CA LYS A 994 1.29 42.45 23.67
C LYS A 994 0.11 41.90 22.86
N ASN A 995 0.40 41.11 21.83
CA ASN A 995 -0.60 40.42 21.00
C ASN A 995 -0.91 38.99 21.50
N ILE A 996 -0.17 38.52 22.50
CA ILE A 996 -0.30 37.19 23.12
C ILE A 996 -0.97 37.30 24.50
N VAL A 997 -1.60 36.20 24.92
CA VAL A 997 -2.42 36.10 26.13
C VAL A 997 -1.64 36.45 27.41
N SER A 998 -2.28 37.23 28.29
CA SER A 998 -1.74 37.66 29.59
C SER A 998 -2.33 36.88 30.78
N GLU A 999 -3.47 36.21 30.56
CA GLU A 999 -4.21 35.44 31.55
C GLU A 999 -3.60 34.05 31.72
N ARG A 1000 -3.46 33.61 32.97
CA ARG A 1000 -2.91 32.31 33.38
C ARG A 1000 -3.87 31.15 33.12
N ASN A 1001 -5.16 31.38 33.31
CA ASN A 1001 -6.21 30.44 32.98
C ASN A 1001 -6.84 30.83 31.62
N PRO A 1002 -6.84 29.93 30.60
CA PRO A 1002 -7.36 30.28 29.28
C PRO A 1002 -8.85 30.65 29.29
N PHE A 1003 -9.61 30.18 30.30
CA PHE A 1003 -11.04 30.40 30.45
C PHE A 1003 -11.44 31.77 31.02
N ASP A 1004 -10.50 32.53 31.60
CA ASP A 1004 -10.76 33.85 32.16
C ASP A 1004 -11.38 34.78 31.09
N SER A 1005 -12.45 35.49 31.44
CA SER A 1005 -13.22 36.33 30.49
C SER A 1005 -13.85 35.62 29.28
N CYS A 1006 -13.86 34.29 29.18
CA CYS A 1006 -14.53 33.58 28.08
C CYS A 1006 -16.08 33.63 28.14
N TYR A 1007 -16.65 33.98 29.29
CA TYR A 1007 -18.10 34.07 29.53
C TYR A 1007 -18.80 35.19 28.75
N LYS A 1008 -18.06 36.17 28.23
CA LYS A 1008 -18.64 37.37 27.59
C LYS A 1008 -19.46 37.01 26.36
N ASN A 1009 -20.73 37.41 26.32
CA ASN A 1009 -21.71 37.03 25.30
C ASN A 1009 -21.92 35.50 25.16
N LEU A 1010 -21.38 34.66 26.05
CA LEU A 1010 -21.38 33.20 25.91
C LEU A 1010 -22.78 32.60 26.07
N ALA A 1011 -23.56 33.04 27.07
CA ALA A 1011 -24.95 32.63 27.25
C ALA A 1011 -25.80 32.93 26.01
N THR A 1012 -25.66 34.15 25.47
CA THR A 1012 -26.32 34.59 24.23
C THR A 1012 -25.89 33.76 23.03
N MET A 1013 -24.59 33.45 22.88
CA MET A 1013 -24.07 32.63 21.78
C MET A 1013 -24.52 31.16 21.86
N ILE A 1014 -24.56 30.58 23.05
CA ILE A 1014 -25.10 29.24 23.30
C ILE A 1014 -26.60 29.25 22.96
N HIS A 1015 -27.40 30.12 23.58
CA HIS A 1015 -28.85 30.19 23.35
C HIS A 1015 -29.21 30.37 21.87
N ARG A 1016 -28.50 31.25 21.15
CA ARG A 1016 -28.76 31.52 19.73
C ARG A 1016 -28.51 30.30 18.82
N HIS A 1017 -27.75 29.31 19.29
CA HIS A 1017 -27.23 28.22 18.45
C HIS A 1017 -27.44 26.80 18.99
N LYS A 1018 -28.16 26.63 20.11
CA LYS A 1018 -28.79 25.34 20.44
C LYS A 1018 -29.75 24.95 19.29
N PRO A 1019 -29.73 23.70 18.80
CA PRO A 1019 -30.75 23.23 17.86
C PRO A 1019 -32.14 23.21 18.51
N ILE A 1020 -33.19 23.21 17.68
CA ILE A 1020 -34.57 22.89 18.13
C ILE A 1020 -34.89 21.42 17.88
N LEU A 1021 -34.36 20.87 16.78
CA LEU A 1021 -34.40 19.46 16.39
C LEU A 1021 -33.00 19.06 15.94
N PRO A 1022 -32.61 17.77 15.98
CA PRO A 1022 -31.32 17.28 15.45
C PRO A 1022 -30.97 17.74 14.02
N PHE A 1023 -31.99 18.10 13.23
CA PHE A 1023 -31.91 18.57 11.84
C PHE A 1023 -31.77 20.09 11.68
N ARG A 1024 -32.15 20.90 12.68
CA ARG A 1024 -32.39 22.35 12.50
C ARG A 1024 -31.82 23.22 13.61
N ARG A 1025 -30.84 24.03 13.20
CA ARG A 1025 -30.14 25.06 13.98
C ARG A 1025 -30.88 26.40 14.07
N LEU A 1026 -31.77 26.72 13.11
CA LEU A 1026 -32.42 28.04 13.04
C LEU A 1026 -33.81 28.02 13.70
N GLY A 1027 -34.08 29.06 14.48
CA GLY A 1027 -35.30 29.19 15.26
C GLY A 1027 -36.53 29.55 14.45
N ASN A 1028 -37.15 28.56 13.81
CA ASN A 1028 -38.54 28.63 13.35
C ASN A 1028 -39.46 28.03 14.42
N LYS A 1029 -40.08 28.88 15.25
CA LYS A 1029 -41.29 28.56 16.01
C LYS A 1029 -42.46 29.42 15.53
N GLN A 1030 -42.93 29.09 14.32
CA GLN A 1030 -44.26 29.40 13.83
C GLN A 1030 -44.82 28.15 13.16
N MET A 1031 -45.56 27.38 13.96
CA MET A 1031 -46.92 26.98 13.60
C MET A 1031 -47.86 27.79 14.49
#